data_AF-A0A074WDE5-F1
#
_entry.id   AF-A0A074WDE5-F1
#
_cell.length_a   1.000
_cell.length_b   1.000
_cell.length_c   1.000
_cell.angle_alpha   90.00
_cell.angle_beta   90.00
_cell.angle_gamma   90.00
#
_symmetry.space_group_name_H-M   'P 1'
#
loop_
_entity.id
_entity.type
_entity.pdbx_description
1 polymer ?
#
loop_
_entity_poly.entity_id
_entity_poly.type
_entity_poly.pdbx_seq_one_letter_code
_entity_poly.pdbx_strand_id
1 'polypeptide(L)'
;MKTWRGLSHRTLRTNASLRWSSTIQKPANIASLLKSSAETTDESTPEIEINGYVRTIRKQKRIAFAAVGDGSSMQPVQAVLTPDQALSLSTGDAIRLRGNWQKCPPGKAQTHELQVSEATKLGYNDATTNPIQKKYQSPEFLRTLPHLRSRLPFNALVLHLRSQVIGSITNFFIKEGFVQTHPPILTSSDCEGAGEVFTVSSNASKDSIQKSEDGEVEHFFRAPKYLTVSSQLHLEALAQSVGNVWTLSPTFRAEKSDTPRHLSEFYMLEAEMCFVDDANQVMNLIENMLSTMASDLQQSHTVQQILQAKASQTSEEAAEEGAVTADQLSRRWQGMAQSNWPRVSYAKAIETLEEAMKQGTVFQFTPSWEEGLQAEHERFLAEHFGKGQPVFIADYPIEQKPFYMSKTPGSDRTVACFDLLVPDLCELIGGSMREQNLPAIQKAMQARGMLRELTPEQRAAGESEIPEYKLYEGLPPNFSLAANMAAGAFAGVAEHSVMYPIDLLKTRMQVMSPTPAAIYTGLGNAIATISRAEGYLSLWRGLSSVIVGAGPAHAVYFATYEVVKQQMGGNAAGHHPLAAATSGACATIASDAFMNPFDVIKQRMQVHGSVYTSITQCARSVFRNEGLRAFYVSYPTTLAMTVPFTALQFTAYESITKAMHRRDGYDPLTHCTAGGLAGGIAAAATTPLDVIKTLLQTRGSSTDAEIRGAKGLFDAAGIIARRDGAKGFFRGMKARVVTAAPSTAICWSAYEVAKAYFIRAEEAK
;
A
#
# COMPACT_ATOMS: atom_id res chain seq x y z
N MET A 1 -4.14 38.44 -15.07
CA MET A 1 -4.47 38.86 -13.68
C MET A 1 -3.97 37.76 -12.75
N LYS A 2 -3.05 37.89 -11.80
CA LYS A 2 -2.18 38.96 -11.30
C LYS A 2 -0.77 38.36 -11.17
N THR A 3 0.23 39.12 -11.56
CA THR A 3 1.66 38.81 -11.57
C THR A 3 2.25 38.72 -10.15
N TRP A 4 3.13 37.75 -9.90
CA TRP A 4 4.14 37.86 -8.83
C TRP A 4 5.52 37.84 -9.48
N ARG A 5 6.20 38.99 -9.44
CA ARG A 5 7.59 39.19 -9.85
C ARG A 5 8.49 39.00 -8.64
N GLY A 6 9.60 38.28 -8.87
CA GLY A 6 10.93 38.40 -8.28
C GLY A 6 11.10 38.85 -6.83
N LEU A 7 11.71 37.97 -6.02
CA LEU A 7 12.63 38.38 -4.97
C LEU A 7 13.94 37.58 -5.07
N SER A 8 15.04 38.34 -5.04
CA SER A 8 16.41 37.90 -5.25
C SER A 8 16.98 37.13 -4.06
N HIS A 9 17.93 36.26 -4.36
CA HIS A 9 18.87 35.65 -3.42
C HIS A 9 19.37 36.60 -2.32
N ARG A 10 19.06 36.27 -1.07
CA ARG A 10 19.84 36.68 0.10
C ARG A 10 20.13 35.44 0.94
N THR A 11 21.40 35.07 0.95
CA THR A 11 22.05 34.18 1.91
C THR A 11 21.69 34.58 3.34
N LEU A 12 20.91 33.74 4.02
CA LEU A 12 20.71 33.82 5.46
C LEU A 12 21.66 32.83 6.14
N ARG A 13 22.75 33.37 6.70
CA ARG A 13 23.52 32.71 7.76
C ARG A 13 22.58 32.46 8.93
N THR A 14 22.30 31.21 9.24
CA THR A 14 21.49 30.81 10.41
C THR A 14 22.34 30.90 11.68
N ASN A 15 22.42 32.09 12.27
CA ASN A 15 22.64 32.27 13.69
C ASN A 15 21.36 32.87 14.28
N ALA A 16 20.39 32.01 14.59
CA ALA A 16 19.20 32.38 15.31
C ALA A 16 18.89 31.31 16.35
N SER A 17 19.48 31.49 17.53
CA SER A 17 19.00 30.91 18.78
C SER A 17 17.60 31.49 19.06
N LEU A 18 16.58 30.81 18.54
CA LEU A 18 15.19 31.05 18.92
C LEU A 18 15.01 30.64 20.38
N ARG A 19 15.24 31.58 21.30
CA ARG A 19 14.81 31.48 22.69
C ARG A 19 13.29 31.50 22.71
N TRP A 20 12.68 30.32 22.81
CA TRP A 20 11.31 30.20 23.28
C TRP A 20 11.29 30.65 24.74
N SER A 21 10.69 31.81 25.01
CA SER A 21 10.33 32.25 26.35
C SER A 21 9.19 31.34 26.83
N SER A 22 9.53 30.33 27.64
CA SER A 22 8.55 29.53 28.36
C SER A 22 8.42 30.04 29.79
N THR A 23 7.53 31.01 30.03
CA THR A 23 7.16 31.45 31.40
C THR A 23 6.14 30.49 32.03
N ILE A 24 6.18 29.20 31.67
CA ILE A 24 5.49 28.14 32.41
C ILE A 24 6.57 27.48 33.28
N GLN A 25 6.72 27.93 34.52
CA GLN A 25 7.45 27.18 35.54
C GLN A 25 6.67 25.87 35.77
N LYS A 26 7.04 24.81 35.06
CA LYS A 26 6.55 23.47 35.37
C LYS A 26 7.09 23.12 36.77
N PRO A 27 6.26 22.61 37.70
CA PRO A 27 6.76 22.11 38.97
C PRO A 27 7.83 21.04 38.68
N ALA A 28 8.98 21.16 39.34
CA ALA A 28 10.09 20.24 39.16
C ALA A 28 9.65 18.81 39.52
N ASN A 29 9.97 17.84 38.65
CA ASN A 29 9.73 16.44 39.00
C ASN A 29 10.70 16.01 40.11
N ILE A 30 10.32 14.99 40.88
CA ILE A 30 11.08 14.56 42.06
C ILE A 30 12.50 14.15 41.69
N ALA A 31 12.72 13.49 40.55
CA ALA A 31 14.07 13.14 40.10
C ALA A 31 14.97 14.36 39.90
N SER A 32 14.46 15.43 39.29
CA SER A 32 15.21 16.67 39.09
C SER A 32 15.54 17.36 40.41
N LEU A 33 14.58 17.37 41.34
CA LEU A 33 14.76 17.93 42.67
C LEU A 33 15.83 17.17 43.46
N LEU A 34 15.78 15.83 43.46
CA LEU A 34 16.76 15.01 44.18
C LEU A 34 18.18 15.18 43.60
N LYS A 35 18.31 15.35 42.28
CA LYS A 35 19.60 15.63 41.62
C LYS A 35 20.18 16.99 41.99
N SER A 36 19.41 18.07 41.83
CA SER A 36 19.89 19.43 42.12
C SER A 36 20.37 19.56 43.57
N SER A 37 19.70 18.84 44.46
CA SER A 37 20.01 18.81 45.89
C SER A 37 21.34 18.13 46.23
N ALA A 38 21.83 17.24 45.37
CA ALA A 38 23.16 16.64 45.52
C ALA A 38 24.29 17.62 45.15
N GLU A 39 23.96 18.67 44.38
CA GLU A 39 24.93 19.60 43.77
C GLU A 39 25.00 20.97 44.49
N THR A 40 23.97 21.36 45.25
CA THR A 40 23.90 22.67 45.94
C THR A 40 24.45 22.65 47.36
N THR A 41 25.40 23.55 47.65
CA THR A 41 25.97 23.81 48.98
C THR A 41 25.25 24.90 49.79
N ASP A 42 24.36 25.67 49.16
CA ASP A 42 23.77 26.89 49.72
C ASP A 42 22.70 26.64 50.80
N GLU A 43 22.61 27.53 51.80
CA GLU A 43 21.74 27.38 52.99
C GLU A 43 20.33 27.97 52.82
N SER A 44 20.11 28.87 51.86
CA SER A 44 18.79 29.46 51.62
C SER A 44 18.06 28.75 50.48
N THR A 45 17.09 27.91 50.82
CA THR A 45 16.32 27.16 49.84
C THR A 45 14.94 27.77 49.58
N PRO A 46 14.50 27.81 48.31
CA PRO A 46 13.20 28.34 47.93
C PRO A 46 12.06 27.44 48.44
N GLU A 47 10.89 28.04 48.69
CA GLU A 47 9.64 27.30 48.83
C GLU A 47 9.34 26.62 47.50
N ILE A 48 9.11 25.30 47.53
CA ILE A 48 8.83 24.50 46.35
C ILE A 48 7.45 23.86 46.44
N GLU A 49 6.87 23.56 45.28
CA GLU A 49 5.69 22.72 45.15
C GLU A 49 6.06 21.39 44.50
N ILE A 50 5.65 20.28 45.12
CA ILE A 50 5.72 18.94 44.53
C ILE A 50 4.33 18.32 44.45
N ASN A 51 4.11 17.54 43.38
CA ASN A 51 2.89 16.77 43.17
C ASN A 51 3.28 15.30 43.04
N GLY A 52 2.51 14.40 43.66
CA GLY A 52 2.81 12.97 43.59
C GLY A 52 1.84 12.11 44.39
N TYR A 53 2.23 10.85 44.58
CA TYR A 53 1.47 9.86 45.32
C TYR A 53 2.19 9.47 46.61
N VAL A 54 1.43 9.31 47.69
CA VAL A 54 1.96 8.84 48.97
C VAL A 54 2.36 7.36 48.83
N ARG A 55 3.65 7.05 48.86
CA ARG A 55 4.14 5.67 48.87
C ARG A 55 4.01 5.04 50.25
N THR A 56 4.32 5.81 51.28
CA THR A 56 4.13 5.41 52.68
C THR A 56 3.88 6.64 53.52
N ILE A 57 3.13 6.48 54.61
CA ILE A 57 2.96 7.53 55.62
C ILE A 57 3.13 6.94 57.02
N ARG A 58 3.88 7.65 57.87
CA ARG A 58 4.11 7.30 59.28
C ARG A 58 3.66 8.45 60.14
N LYS A 59 2.59 8.27 60.91
CA LYS A 59 2.02 9.27 61.81
C LYS A 59 2.54 9.03 63.23
N GLN A 60 3.21 10.02 63.83
CA GLN A 60 3.66 9.99 65.22
C GLN A 60 2.93 11.07 66.03
N LYS A 61 3.09 11.07 67.36
CA LYS A 61 2.36 11.99 68.26
C LYS A 61 2.55 13.48 67.94
N ARG A 62 3.73 13.88 67.46
CA ARG A 62 4.08 15.30 67.24
C ARG A 62 4.41 15.64 65.79
N ILE A 63 4.58 14.63 64.94
CA ILE A 63 5.09 14.80 63.57
C ILE A 63 4.64 13.62 62.71
N ALA A 64 4.52 13.83 61.41
CA ALA A 64 4.27 12.78 60.46
C ALA A 64 5.27 12.84 59.31
N PHE A 65 5.61 11.67 58.76
CA PHE A 65 6.52 11.54 57.64
C PHE A 65 5.80 10.84 56.49
N ALA A 66 5.68 11.50 55.35
CA ALA A 66 5.17 10.91 54.13
C ALA A 66 6.32 10.73 53.13
N ALA A 67 6.46 9.53 52.57
CA ALA A 67 7.33 9.30 51.43
C ALA A 67 6.50 9.51 50.15
N VAL A 68 6.85 10.52 49.36
CA VAL A 68 6.09 10.94 48.18
C VAL A 68 6.88 10.61 46.92
N GLY A 69 6.22 10.02 45.92
CA GLY A 69 6.83 9.72 44.64
C GLY A 69 5.91 10.07 43.48
N ASP A 70 6.49 10.50 42.37
CA ASP A 70 5.77 10.89 41.14
C ASP A 70 6.03 9.93 39.98
N GLY A 71 6.85 8.89 40.19
CA GLY A 71 7.25 7.90 39.19
C GLY A 71 8.59 8.22 38.49
N SER A 72 9.11 9.44 38.65
CA SER A 72 10.36 9.87 37.98
C SER A 72 11.63 9.26 38.59
N SER A 73 11.56 8.72 39.81
CA SER A 73 12.70 8.13 40.52
C SER A 73 12.31 6.94 41.42
N MET A 74 13.26 6.01 41.64
CA MET A 74 13.17 5.01 42.72
C MET A 74 13.07 5.66 44.10
N GLN A 75 13.79 6.75 44.33
CA GLN A 75 13.85 7.41 45.63
C GLN A 75 12.66 8.37 45.80
N PRO A 76 11.87 8.24 46.88
CA PRO A 76 10.83 9.21 47.19
C PRO A 76 11.41 10.43 47.89
N VAL A 77 10.70 11.56 47.80
CA VAL A 77 10.90 12.71 48.69
C VAL A 77 10.29 12.40 50.05
N GLN A 78 11.04 12.63 51.13
CA GLN A 78 10.48 12.66 52.47
C GLN A 78 9.86 14.04 52.73
N ALA A 79 8.56 14.03 53.01
CA ALA A 79 7.80 15.18 53.45
C ALA A 79 7.52 15.10 54.94
N VAL A 80 7.85 16.17 55.66
CA VAL A 80 7.65 16.33 57.09
C VAL A 80 6.38 17.16 57.29
N LEU A 81 5.40 16.58 57.97
CA LEU A 81 4.03 17.09 58.10
C LEU A 81 3.66 17.24 59.59
N THR A 82 2.77 18.17 59.91
CA THR A 82 2.10 18.19 61.21
C THR A 82 1.08 17.05 61.31
N PRO A 83 0.70 16.61 62.53
CA PRO A 83 -0.34 15.59 62.71
C PRO A 83 -1.66 15.94 62.01
N ASP A 84 -2.05 17.23 62.00
CA ASP A 84 -3.28 17.71 61.37
C ASP A 84 -3.22 17.61 59.85
N GLN A 85 -2.11 18.05 59.24
CA GLN A 85 -1.88 17.92 57.79
C GLN A 85 -1.90 16.45 57.35
N ALA A 86 -1.33 15.55 58.15
CA ALA A 86 -1.26 14.12 57.84
C ALA A 86 -2.54 13.34 58.20
N LEU A 87 -3.49 13.92 58.95
CA LEU A 87 -4.64 13.21 59.50
C LEU A 87 -5.45 12.51 58.40
N SER A 88 -5.78 13.25 57.35
CA SER A 88 -6.57 12.74 56.24
C SER A 88 -5.77 11.84 55.29
N LEU A 89 -4.44 11.90 55.27
CA LEU A 89 -3.60 11.23 54.27
C LEU A 89 -3.45 9.72 54.51
N SER A 90 -3.43 8.95 53.42
CA SER A 90 -3.31 7.50 53.34
C SER A 90 -2.31 7.10 52.25
N THR A 91 -1.78 5.87 52.32
CA THR A 91 -0.94 5.30 51.26
C THR A 91 -1.74 5.22 49.95
N GLY A 92 -1.14 5.67 48.86
CA GLY A 92 -1.73 5.73 47.52
C GLY A 92 -2.47 7.02 47.21
N ASP A 93 -2.71 7.90 48.20
CA ASP A 93 -3.37 9.19 47.96
C ASP A 93 -2.56 10.05 46.99
N ALA A 94 -3.26 10.75 46.10
CA ALA A 94 -2.66 11.79 45.26
C ALA A 94 -2.65 13.11 46.04
N ILE A 95 -1.49 13.75 46.11
CA ILE A 95 -1.27 14.93 46.95
C ILE A 95 -0.46 16.01 46.23
N ARG A 96 -0.68 17.25 46.66
CA ARG A 96 0.15 18.42 46.38
C ARG A 96 0.70 18.94 47.69
N LEU A 97 2.01 19.10 47.76
CA LEU A 97 2.71 19.63 48.93
C LEU A 97 3.47 20.89 48.54
N ARG A 98 3.33 21.94 49.35
CA ARG A 98 4.18 23.13 49.33
C ARG A 98 5.00 23.21 50.59
N GLY A 99 6.24 23.66 50.50
CA GLY A 99 7.10 23.75 51.67
C GLY A 99 8.54 24.12 51.37
N ASN A 100 9.31 24.23 52.43
CA ASN A 100 10.73 24.56 52.37
C ASN A 100 11.56 23.29 52.17
N TRP A 101 12.38 23.27 51.13
CA TRP A 101 13.26 22.14 50.83
C TRP A 101 14.58 22.26 51.61
N GLN A 102 14.84 21.46 52.63
CA GLN A 102 15.95 21.69 53.56
C GLN A 102 16.86 20.47 53.72
N LYS A 103 18.13 20.68 54.07
CA LYS A 103 19.06 19.59 54.40
C LYS A 103 18.57 18.84 55.63
N CYS A 104 18.64 17.52 55.59
CA CYS A 104 18.36 16.69 56.74
C CYS A 104 19.42 16.92 57.85
N PRO A 105 19.06 16.72 59.12
CA PRO A 105 20.04 16.70 60.20
C PRO A 105 21.16 15.65 59.98
N PRO A 106 22.37 15.86 60.53
CA PRO A 106 23.49 14.93 60.40
C PRO A 106 23.11 13.50 60.81
N GLY A 107 23.58 12.50 60.05
CA GLY A 107 23.36 11.07 60.33
C GLY A 107 22.07 10.49 59.73
N LYS A 108 21.30 11.24 58.95
CA LYS A 108 20.19 10.72 58.15
C LYS A 108 20.69 10.22 56.79
N ALA A 109 20.09 9.13 56.29
CA ALA A 109 20.44 8.54 54.99
C ALA A 109 20.00 9.39 53.79
N GLN A 110 19.05 10.31 54.00
CA GLN A 110 18.57 11.23 52.97
C GLN A 110 19.26 12.58 53.12
N THR A 111 19.62 13.21 52.01
CA THR A 111 20.34 14.50 52.02
C THR A 111 19.43 15.67 52.37
N HIS A 112 18.18 15.64 51.90
CA HIS A 112 17.20 16.71 52.04
C HIS A 112 15.79 16.17 52.30
N GLU A 113 14.95 17.00 52.91
CA GLU A 113 13.54 16.75 53.18
C GLU A 113 12.68 18.00 52.93
N LEU A 114 11.39 17.79 52.67
CA LEU A 114 10.44 18.87 52.47
C LEU A 114 9.69 19.18 53.77
N GLN A 115 9.93 20.36 54.36
CA GLN A 115 9.17 20.87 55.50
C GLN A 115 7.87 21.49 55.00
N VAL A 116 6.75 20.77 55.16
CA VAL A 116 5.49 21.10 54.49
C VAL A 116 4.77 22.27 55.18
N SER A 117 4.58 23.36 54.43
CA SER A 117 3.71 24.49 54.81
C SER A 117 2.25 24.19 54.52
N GLU A 118 1.96 23.61 53.34
CA GLU A 118 0.61 23.30 52.88
C GLU A 118 0.53 21.89 52.28
N ALA A 119 -0.47 21.11 52.71
CA ALA A 119 -0.75 19.78 52.19
C ALA A 119 -2.18 19.72 51.66
N THR A 120 -2.33 19.51 50.34
CA THR A 120 -3.62 19.37 49.68
C THR A 120 -3.78 17.94 49.18
N LYS A 121 -4.86 17.26 49.59
CA LYS A 121 -5.26 15.98 48.99
C LYS A 121 -6.01 16.24 47.70
N LEU A 122 -5.47 15.71 46.59
CA LEU A 122 -6.05 15.81 45.26
C LEU A 122 -6.89 14.58 44.89
N GLY A 123 -6.56 13.41 45.45
CA GLY A 123 -7.26 12.16 45.17
C GLY A 123 -7.18 11.19 46.33
N TYR A 124 -8.28 10.49 46.59
CA TYR A 124 -8.40 9.51 47.66
C TYR A 124 -8.00 8.11 47.18
N ASN A 125 -7.28 7.38 48.04
CA ASN A 125 -6.99 5.96 47.90
C ASN A 125 -7.16 5.23 49.24
N ASP A 126 -8.02 4.22 49.24
CA ASP A 126 -8.12 3.29 50.36
C ASP A 126 -6.95 2.31 50.34
N ALA A 127 -6.08 2.37 51.35
CA ALA A 127 -4.91 1.51 51.45
C ALA A 127 -5.27 0.05 51.77
N THR A 128 -6.44 -0.22 52.34
CA THR A 128 -6.85 -1.57 52.76
C THR A 128 -7.35 -2.41 51.59
N THR A 129 -8.08 -1.77 50.66
CA THR A 129 -8.62 -2.40 49.45
C THR A 129 -7.69 -2.28 48.24
N ASN A 130 -6.58 -1.53 48.34
CA ASN A 130 -5.61 -1.40 47.26
C ASN A 130 -4.96 -2.78 46.92
N PRO A 131 -5.07 -3.26 45.67
CA PRO A 131 -4.47 -4.53 45.25
C PRO A 131 -2.95 -4.57 45.42
N ILE A 132 -2.29 -3.42 45.27
CA ILE A 132 -0.83 -3.29 45.45
C ILE A 132 -0.54 -2.89 46.89
N GLN A 133 -0.45 -3.90 47.75
CA GLN A 133 -0.06 -3.73 49.15
C GLN A 133 1.44 -3.49 49.29
N LYS A 134 1.84 -2.90 50.43
CA LYS A 134 3.24 -2.63 50.81
C LYS A 134 3.96 -3.92 51.28
N LYS A 135 4.06 -4.89 50.38
CA LYS A 135 4.82 -6.13 50.52
C LYS A 135 5.43 -6.45 49.16
N TYR A 136 6.39 -7.38 49.14
CA TYR A 136 6.88 -7.92 47.87
C TYR A 136 5.71 -8.52 47.07
N GLN A 137 5.73 -8.29 45.77
CA GLN A 137 4.73 -8.79 44.82
C GLN A 137 5.49 -9.47 43.70
N SER A 138 5.18 -10.72 43.42
CA SER A 138 5.85 -11.44 42.34
C SER A 138 5.57 -10.79 40.97
N PRO A 139 6.49 -10.90 40.00
CA PRO A 139 6.26 -10.45 38.63
C PRO A 139 4.96 -11.03 38.03
N GLU A 140 4.65 -12.30 38.31
CA GLU A 140 3.45 -13.01 37.85
C GLU A 140 2.17 -12.33 38.38
N PHE A 141 2.13 -12.00 39.67
CA PHE A 141 1.00 -11.28 40.25
C PHE A 141 0.87 -9.88 39.63
N LEU A 142 1.98 -9.16 39.45
CA LEU A 142 1.94 -7.83 38.84
C LEU A 142 1.48 -7.83 37.38
N ARG A 143 1.71 -8.92 36.62
CA ARG A 143 1.17 -9.10 35.26
C ARG A 143 -0.36 -9.20 35.25
N THR A 144 -1.00 -9.61 36.35
CA THR A 144 -2.49 -9.59 36.48
C THR A 144 -3.06 -8.18 36.67
N LEU A 145 -2.23 -7.19 37.00
CA LEU A 145 -2.62 -5.81 37.27
C LEU A 145 -1.88 -4.79 36.37
N PRO A 146 -1.96 -4.92 35.03
CA PRO A 146 -1.15 -4.13 34.11
C PRO A 146 -1.38 -2.62 34.22
N HIS A 147 -2.60 -2.20 34.57
CA HIS A 147 -3.01 -0.82 34.74
C HIS A 147 -2.51 -0.17 36.06
N LEU A 148 -2.11 -0.97 37.06
CA LEU A 148 -1.63 -0.47 38.36
C LEU A 148 -0.14 -0.71 38.58
N ARG A 149 0.47 -1.75 38.00
CA ARG A 149 1.86 -2.12 38.26
C ARG A 149 2.86 -0.99 38.03
N SER A 150 2.58 -0.08 37.09
CA SER A 150 3.41 1.09 36.79
C SER A 150 3.45 2.12 37.93
N ARG A 151 2.57 2.01 38.93
CA ARG A 151 2.66 2.82 40.17
C ARG A 151 3.82 2.37 41.07
N LEU A 152 4.34 1.15 40.87
CA LEU A 152 5.54 0.71 41.57
C LEU A 152 6.78 1.41 40.98
N PRO A 153 7.73 1.85 41.81
CA PRO A 153 8.83 2.69 41.37
C PRO A 153 9.69 2.05 40.26
N PHE A 154 9.98 0.75 40.39
CA PHE A 154 10.78 0.03 39.40
C PHE A 154 10.07 -0.07 38.04
N ASN A 155 8.78 -0.42 38.03
CA ASN A 155 7.98 -0.50 36.80
C ASN A 155 7.79 0.87 36.13
N ALA A 156 7.68 1.95 36.91
CA ALA A 156 7.69 3.31 36.37
C ALA A 156 9.01 3.61 35.64
N LEU A 157 10.16 3.23 36.22
CA LEU A 157 11.46 3.40 35.56
C LEU A 157 11.62 2.58 34.29
N VAL A 158 11.08 1.35 34.24
CA VAL A 158 11.07 0.55 32.99
C VAL A 158 10.27 1.27 31.90
N LEU A 159 9.14 1.90 32.25
CA LEU A 159 8.35 2.70 31.31
C LEU A 159 9.13 3.95 30.83
N HIS A 160 9.82 4.63 31.75
CA HIS A 160 10.71 5.75 31.40
C HIS A 160 11.87 5.31 30.51
N LEU A 161 12.48 4.16 30.78
CA LEU A 161 13.55 3.59 29.96
C LEU A 161 13.04 3.32 28.54
N ARG A 162 11.89 2.67 28.39
CA ARG A 162 11.27 2.46 27.06
C ARG A 162 11.08 3.77 26.31
N SER A 163 10.58 4.82 26.99
CA SER A 163 10.42 6.15 26.38
C SER A 163 11.76 6.78 25.97
N GLN A 164 12.81 6.64 26.78
CA GLN A 164 14.15 7.16 26.46
C GLN A 164 14.79 6.40 25.30
N VAL A 165 14.63 5.08 25.24
CA VAL A 165 15.09 4.24 24.13
C VAL A 165 14.45 4.68 22.82
N ILE A 166 13.12 4.86 22.79
CA ILE A 166 12.40 5.35 21.60
C ILE A 166 12.89 6.73 21.16
N GLY A 167 13.11 7.65 22.12
CA GLY A 167 13.68 8.96 21.83
C GLY A 167 15.10 8.88 21.26
N SER A 168 15.94 8.00 21.81
CA SER A 168 17.32 7.78 21.34
C SER A 168 17.35 7.21 19.92
N ILE A 169 16.54 6.19 19.62
CA ILE A 169 16.34 5.61 18.28
C ILE A 169 15.94 6.69 17.28
N THR A 170 14.92 7.49 17.62
CA THR A 170 14.41 8.55 16.75
C THR A 170 15.51 9.56 16.43
N ASN A 171 16.28 9.97 17.44
CA ASN A 171 17.38 10.91 17.26
C ASN A 171 18.53 10.31 16.43
N PHE A 172 18.82 9.01 16.59
CA PHE A 172 19.82 8.31 15.80
C PHE A 172 19.45 8.34 14.32
N PHE A 173 18.24 7.88 13.96
CA PHE A 173 17.80 7.86 12.57
C PHE A 173 17.69 9.27 11.94
N ILE A 174 17.30 10.29 12.71
CA ILE A 174 17.33 11.68 12.24
C ILE A 174 18.76 12.11 11.88
N LYS A 175 19.77 11.77 12.69
CA LYS A 175 21.17 12.10 12.43
C LYS A 175 21.71 11.39 11.19
N GLU A 176 21.31 10.13 11.00
CA GLU A 176 21.68 9.31 9.82
C GLU A 176 20.86 9.64 8.56
N GLY A 177 19.96 10.65 8.62
CA GLY A 177 19.20 11.13 7.46
C GLY A 177 18.03 10.24 7.05
N PHE A 178 17.55 9.37 7.93
CA PHE A 178 16.39 8.52 7.65
C PHE A 178 15.07 9.26 7.83
N VAL A 179 14.08 8.91 7.01
CA VAL A 179 12.72 9.42 7.10
C VAL A 179 11.84 8.42 7.86
N GLN A 180 11.19 8.88 8.94
CA GLN A 180 10.22 8.04 9.63
C GLN A 180 8.94 7.91 8.78
N THR A 181 8.45 6.68 8.64
CA THR A 181 7.24 6.37 7.88
C THR A 181 6.26 5.56 8.74
N HIS A 182 5.00 5.51 8.30
CA HIS A 182 3.95 4.76 8.99
C HIS A 182 3.23 3.84 7.99
N PRO A 183 3.76 2.64 7.75
CA PRO A 183 3.13 1.64 6.90
C PRO A 183 1.77 1.15 7.44
N PRO A 184 0.91 0.57 6.59
CA PRO A 184 -0.38 0.06 7.02
C PRO A 184 -0.25 -1.17 7.93
N ILE A 185 -1.04 -1.21 9.00
CA ILE A 185 -1.13 -2.37 9.90
C ILE A 185 -2.05 -3.46 9.31
N LEU A 186 -3.11 -3.04 8.61
CA LEU A 186 -4.02 -3.95 7.91
C LEU A 186 -3.44 -4.28 6.53
N THR A 187 -3.17 -5.55 6.30
CA THR A 187 -2.50 -6.03 5.09
C THR A 187 -3.25 -7.20 4.46
N SER A 188 -3.02 -7.44 3.17
CA SER A 188 -3.42 -8.67 2.47
C SER A 188 -2.24 -9.62 2.22
N SER A 189 -1.06 -9.27 2.71
CA SER A 189 0.17 -10.05 2.58
C SER A 189 0.63 -10.52 3.95
N ASP A 190 1.17 -11.72 3.99
CA ASP A 190 1.81 -12.32 5.16
C ASP A 190 3.30 -11.93 5.29
N CYS A 191 3.85 -11.10 4.37
CA CYS A 191 5.23 -10.59 4.29
C CYS A 191 6.35 -11.66 4.21
N GLU A 192 6.26 -12.74 4.98
CA GLU A 192 7.28 -13.78 5.14
C GLU A 192 6.89 -15.10 4.44
N GLY A 193 5.65 -15.26 3.96
CA GLY A 193 5.21 -16.38 3.12
C GLY A 193 4.87 -17.69 3.83
N ALA A 194 4.92 -17.73 5.17
CA ALA A 194 4.75 -18.98 5.95
C ALA A 194 4.22 -18.79 7.38
N GLY A 195 3.92 -17.56 7.82
CA GLY A 195 3.56 -17.26 9.21
C GLY A 195 2.07 -17.43 9.52
N GLU A 196 1.74 -17.85 10.74
CA GLU A 196 0.36 -17.76 11.25
C GLU A 196 -0.01 -16.28 11.47
N VAL A 197 -1.01 -15.77 10.73
CA VAL A 197 -1.45 -14.36 10.77
C VAL A 197 -2.83 -14.20 11.44
N PHE A 198 -3.02 -13.11 12.19
CA PHE A 198 -4.34 -12.77 12.72
C PHE A 198 -5.24 -12.24 11.59
N THR A 199 -6.40 -12.87 11.41
CA THR A 199 -7.42 -12.41 10.46
C THR A 199 -8.31 -11.34 11.08
N VAL A 200 -8.54 -10.24 10.37
CA VAL A 200 -9.37 -9.12 10.79
C VAL A 200 -10.75 -9.21 10.13
N SER A 201 -11.80 -9.15 10.95
CA SER A 201 -13.21 -9.19 10.51
C SER A 201 -14.05 -8.15 11.26
N SER A 202 -15.06 -7.60 10.60
CA SER A 202 -16.00 -6.61 11.17
C SER A 202 -17.16 -7.25 11.95
N ASN A 203 -17.39 -8.55 11.81
CA ASN A 203 -18.53 -9.23 12.41
C ASN A 203 -18.22 -9.73 13.83
N ALA A 204 -19.09 -9.38 14.78
CA ALA A 204 -18.82 -9.43 16.22
C ALA A 204 -19.06 -10.78 16.91
N SER A 205 -19.51 -11.84 16.23
CA SER A 205 -19.63 -13.15 16.88
C SER A 205 -19.54 -14.32 15.92
N LYS A 206 -19.03 -15.45 16.42
CA LYS A 206 -19.08 -16.75 15.74
C LYS A 206 -20.52 -17.19 15.40
N ASP A 207 -21.54 -16.58 16.02
CA ASP A 207 -22.96 -16.90 15.85
C ASP A 207 -23.77 -15.81 15.12
N SER A 208 -23.14 -14.70 14.72
CA SER A 208 -23.76 -13.59 13.98
C SER A 208 -23.04 -13.36 12.66
N ILE A 209 -22.71 -14.45 11.96
CA ILE A 209 -22.52 -14.36 10.51
C ILE A 209 -23.91 -13.99 9.99
N GLN A 210 -24.14 -12.70 9.71
CA GLN A 210 -25.16 -12.33 8.75
C GLN A 210 -24.73 -12.98 7.45
N LYS A 211 -25.18 -14.22 7.27
CA LYS A 211 -25.18 -14.87 5.98
C LYS A 211 -26.03 -13.97 5.10
N SER A 212 -25.47 -13.48 4.00
CA SER A 212 -26.30 -13.15 2.85
C SER A 212 -27.11 -14.40 2.49
N GLU A 213 -28.20 -14.24 1.73
CA GLU A 213 -29.07 -15.37 1.33
C GLU A 213 -28.29 -16.53 0.66
N ASP A 214 -27.03 -16.30 0.25
CA ASP A 214 -26.09 -17.22 -0.39
C ASP A 214 -25.03 -17.87 0.54
N GLY A 215 -24.99 -17.53 1.83
CA GLY A 215 -24.15 -18.25 2.81
C GLY A 215 -22.66 -17.87 2.88
N GLU A 216 -22.18 -16.86 2.13
CA GLU A 216 -20.81 -16.34 2.24
C GLU A 216 -20.63 -15.32 3.38
N VAL A 217 -19.40 -15.24 3.91
CA VAL A 217 -19.02 -14.30 4.97
C VAL A 217 -18.70 -12.95 4.35
N GLU A 218 -19.55 -11.95 4.59
CA GLU A 218 -19.30 -10.57 4.14
C GLU A 218 -18.04 -9.99 4.83
N HIS A 219 -16.97 -9.78 4.06
CA HIS A 219 -15.73 -9.15 4.54
C HIS A 219 -15.78 -7.62 4.35
N PHE A 220 -15.50 -6.85 5.41
CA PHE A 220 -15.49 -5.37 5.38
C PHE A 220 -14.66 -4.76 4.24
N PHE A 221 -13.49 -5.34 3.95
CA PHE A 221 -12.58 -4.87 2.91
C PHE A 221 -12.72 -5.61 1.58
N ARG A 222 -13.84 -6.30 1.35
CA ARG A 222 -14.13 -7.12 0.14
C ARG A 222 -13.15 -8.28 -0.10
N ALA A 223 -12.16 -8.43 0.75
CA ALA A 223 -11.12 -9.45 0.73
C ALA A 223 -10.66 -9.71 2.18
N PRO A 224 -10.15 -10.91 2.50
CA PRO A 224 -9.56 -11.17 3.80
C PRO A 224 -8.40 -10.20 4.04
N LYS A 225 -8.37 -9.63 5.25
CA LYS A 225 -7.30 -8.77 5.72
C LYS A 225 -6.74 -9.34 6.99
N TYR A 226 -5.46 -9.10 7.19
CA TYR A 226 -4.66 -9.62 8.28
C TYR A 226 -4.00 -8.46 9.02
N LEU A 227 -3.64 -8.71 10.28
CA LEU A 227 -2.69 -7.86 10.98
C LEU A 227 -1.27 -8.18 10.48
N THR A 228 -0.50 -7.14 10.20
CA THR A 228 0.83 -7.30 9.61
C THR A 228 1.81 -7.97 10.56
N VAL A 229 2.62 -8.88 10.02
CA VAL A 229 3.77 -9.48 10.73
C VAL A 229 5.03 -8.61 10.63
N SER A 230 5.14 -7.82 9.55
CA SER A 230 6.26 -6.94 9.25
C SER A 230 5.84 -5.88 8.23
N SER A 231 6.42 -4.69 8.32
CA SER A 231 6.20 -3.59 7.38
C SER A 231 7.23 -3.56 6.25
N GLN A 232 8.19 -4.48 6.24
CA GLN A 232 9.37 -4.48 5.38
C GLN A 232 9.04 -4.21 3.90
N LEU A 233 8.10 -4.96 3.31
CA LEU A 233 7.76 -4.81 1.88
C LEU A 233 7.25 -3.40 1.53
N HIS A 234 6.58 -2.72 2.48
CA HIS A 234 6.15 -1.33 2.27
C HIS A 234 7.33 -0.37 2.40
N LEU A 235 8.27 -0.63 3.30
CA LEU A 235 9.48 0.17 3.47
C LEU A 235 10.37 0.09 2.23
N GLU A 236 10.49 -1.08 1.59
CA GLU A 236 11.22 -1.24 0.31
C GLU A 236 10.67 -0.30 -0.79
N ALA A 237 9.35 -0.12 -0.84
CA ALA A 237 8.72 0.79 -1.80
C ALA A 237 8.92 2.27 -1.40
N LEU A 238 8.79 2.60 -0.12
CA LEU A 238 8.94 3.97 0.40
C LEU A 238 10.40 4.44 0.33
N ALA A 239 11.36 3.56 0.59
CA ALA A 239 12.79 3.82 0.48
C ALA A 239 13.15 4.34 -0.92
N GLN A 240 12.57 3.75 -1.98
CA GLN A 240 12.81 4.20 -3.35
C GLN A 240 12.36 5.65 -3.62
N SER A 241 11.48 6.20 -2.79
CA SER A 241 11.00 7.58 -2.91
C SER A 241 11.88 8.61 -2.19
N VAL A 242 12.45 8.25 -1.04
CA VAL A 242 13.14 9.20 -0.14
C VAL A 242 14.53 8.75 0.33
N GLY A 243 15.04 7.65 -0.23
CA GLY A 243 16.33 7.04 0.13
C GLY A 243 16.21 6.08 1.30
N ASN A 244 16.40 6.59 2.53
CA ASN A 244 16.46 5.77 3.73
C ASN A 244 15.21 5.99 4.58
N VAL A 245 14.52 4.91 4.95
CA VAL A 245 13.28 4.97 5.73
C VAL A 245 13.34 4.06 6.94
N TRP A 246 12.60 4.43 7.98
CA TRP A 246 12.40 3.56 9.14
C TRP A 246 10.98 3.70 9.70
N THR A 247 10.57 2.72 10.49
CA THR A 247 9.31 2.74 11.24
C THR A 247 9.51 2.07 12.60
N LEU A 248 8.67 2.47 13.55
CA LEU A 248 8.45 1.76 14.80
C LEU A 248 6.95 1.46 14.86
N SER A 249 6.56 0.28 14.40
CA SER A 249 5.17 -0.10 14.17
C SER A 249 4.76 -1.30 15.01
N PRO A 250 3.51 -1.39 15.48
CA PRO A 250 3.00 -2.63 16.03
C PRO A 250 2.94 -3.71 14.95
N THR A 251 3.40 -4.90 15.31
CA THR A 251 3.42 -6.12 14.50
C THR A 251 2.81 -7.27 15.29
N PHE A 252 2.25 -8.24 14.59
CA PHE A 252 1.44 -9.28 15.19
C PHE A 252 1.85 -10.65 14.68
N ARG A 253 1.96 -11.63 15.58
CA ARG A 253 2.24 -13.04 15.24
C ARG A 253 1.22 -13.93 15.92
N ALA A 254 0.56 -14.79 15.15
CA ALA A 254 -0.52 -15.65 15.66
C ALA A 254 -0.04 -17.03 16.13
N GLU A 255 1.28 -17.25 16.15
CA GLU A 255 1.91 -18.48 16.63
C GLU A 255 1.47 -18.83 18.05
N LYS A 256 1.11 -20.10 18.27
CA LYS A 256 0.78 -20.65 19.59
C LYS A 256 2.04 -20.93 20.42
N SER A 257 2.78 -19.88 20.73
CA SER A 257 4.03 -19.94 21.50
C SER A 257 3.88 -19.24 22.84
N ASP A 258 3.68 -20.01 23.91
CA ASP A 258 3.64 -19.50 25.29
C ASP A 258 5.03 -19.64 25.91
N THR A 259 5.90 -18.66 25.64
CA THR A 259 7.25 -18.60 26.23
C THR A 259 7.49 -17.24 26.86
N PRO A 260 8.48 -17.10 27.77
CA PRO A 260 8.81 -15.82 28.40
C PRO A 260 9.28 -14.71 27.43
N ARG A 261 9.54 -15.03 26.15
CA ARG A 261 10.10 -14.10 25.16
C ARG A 261 9.14 -13.75 24.01
N HIS A 262 8.06 -14.53 23.82
CA HIS A 262 7.13 -14.33 22.71
C HIS A 262 5.91 -13.51 23.11
N LEU A 263 5.51 -12.59 22.23
CA LEU A 263 4.29 -11.80 22.35
C LEU A 263 3.52 -11.89 21.04
N SER A 264 2.20 -11.97 21.11
CA SER A 264 1.34 -11.92 19.92
C SER A 264 1.21 -10.51 19.34
N GLU A 265 1.43 -9.48 20.16
CA GLU A 265 1.52 -8.07 19.77
C GLU A 265 2.80 -7.48 20.34
N PHE A 266 3.64 -6.93 19.47
CA PHE A 266 4.89 -6.26 19.86
C PHE A 266 5.18 -5.11 18.91
N TYR A 267 6.18 -4.30 19.23
CA TYR A 267 6.61 -3.19 18.37
C TYR A 267 7.90 -3.59 17.67
N MET A 268 7.90 -3.54 16.35
CA MET A 268 9.07 -3.80 15.53
C MET A 268 9.67 -2.48 15.05
N LEU A 269 10.99 -2.36 15.21
CA LEU A 269 11.78 -1.32 14.58
C LEU A 269 12.30 -1.88 13.26
N GLU A 270 11.86 -1.30 12.16
CA GLU A 270 12.21 -1.76 10.82
C GLU A 270 12.80 -0.58 10.05
N ALA A 271 13.92 -0.80 9.36
CA ALA A 271 14.59 0.23 8.58
C ALA A 271 15.05 -0.34 7.24
N GLU A 272 14.96 0.46 6.19
CA GLU A 272 15.31 0.08 4.83
C GLU A 272 16.17 1.17 4.19
N MET A 273 17.22 0.75 3.48
CA MET A 273 18.23 1.63 2.88
C MET A 273 18.34 1.34 1.39
N CYS A 274 18.31 2.38 0.55
CA CYS A 274 18.59 2.24 -0.88
C CYS A 274 20.10 2.34 -1.18
N PHE A 275 20.51 1.77 -2.32
CA PHE A 275 21.88 1.85 -2.84
C PHE A 275 22.95 1.26 -1.92
N VAL A 276 22.62 0.17 -1.23
CA VAL A 276 23.55 -0.62 -0.43
C VAL A 276 24.02 -1.83 -1.24
N ASP A 277 25.34 -2.01 -1.35
CA ASP A 277 25.94 -3.10 -2.13
C ASP A 277 26.35 -4.31 -1.26
N ASP A 278 26.49 -4.12 0.05
CA ASP A 278 27.03 -5.11 0.97
C ASP A 278 26.27 -5.11 2.31
N ALA A 279 25.87 -6.30 2.78
CA ALA A 279 25.26 -6.53 4.08
C ALA A 279 26.09 -5.95 5.24
N ASN A 280 27.41 -5.86 5.09
CA ASN A 280 28.29 -5.22 6.07
C ASN A 280 27.91 -3.77 6.36
N GLN A 281 27.39 -3.02 5.39
CA GLN A 281 26.95 -1.64 5.61
C GLN A 281 25.72 -1.59 6.54
N VAL A 282 24.80 -2.55 6.38
CA VAL A 282 23.61 -2.69 7.25
C VAL A 282 24.03 -3.12 8.66
N MET A 283 24.95 -4.09 8.77
CA MET A 283 25.51 -4.51 10.07
C MET A 283 26.25 -3.36 10.78
N ASN A 284 26.99 -2.52 10.04
CA ASN A 284 27.64 -1.33 10.59
C ASN A 284 26.60 -0.33 11.15
N LEU A 285 25.50 -0.09 10.44
CA LEU A 285 24.43 0.80 10.92
C LEU A 285 23.84 0.28 12.23
N ILE A 286 23.54 -1.02 12.30
CA ILE A 286 22.97 -1.67 13.49
C ILE A 286 23.95 -1.58 14.68
N GLU A 287 25.21 -1.92 14.44
CA GLU A 287 26.26 -1.84 15.46
C GLU A 287 26.41 -0.40 15.97
N ASN A 288 26.49 0.58 15.08
CA ASN A 288 26.58 2.00 15.44
C ASN A 288 25.35 2.47 16.22
N MET A 289 24.15 2.08 15.79
CA MET A 289 22.89 2.43 16.46
C MET A 289 22.88 1.91 17.89
N LEU A 290 23.06 0.61 18.06
CA LEU A 290 22.95 -0.04 19.35
C LEU A 290 24.10 0.36 20.29
N SER A 291 25.34 0.44 19.81
CA SER A 291 26.49 0.85 20.64
C SER A 291 26.42 2.32 21.09
N THR A 292 25.96 3.22 20.20
CA THR A 292 25.76 4.64 20.56
C THR A 292 24.63 4.78 21.57
N MET A 293 23.48 4.17 21.31
CA MET A 293 22.35 4.19 22.24
C MET A 293 22.72 3.56 23.58
N ALA A 294 23.38 2.41 23.53
CA ALA A 294 23.96 1.72 24.65
C ALA A 294 25.30 2.34 25.08
N SER A 295 25.58 3.60 24.83
CA SER A 295 26.61 4.37 25.53
C SER A 295 25.95 5.57 26.21
N ASP A 296 25.09 6.26 25.44
CA ASP A 296 24.29 7.39 25.89
C ASP A 296 23.37 7.02 27.06
N LEU A 297 22.68 5.89 26.96
CA LEU A 297 21.67 5.50 27.96
C LEU A 297 22.26 5.05 29.31
N GLN A 298 23.53 4.62 29.41
CA GLN A 298 24.11 4.16 30.69
C GLN A 298 24.50 5.34 31.55
N GLN A 299 24.81 6.45 30.90
CA GLN A 299 24.98 7.71 31.59
C GLN A 299 23.62 8.32 31.98
N SER A 300 22.50 7.79 31.46
CA SER A 300 21.18 8.24 31.87
C SER A 300 20.89 7.86 33.32
N HIS A 301 20.30 8.81 34.04
CA HIS A 301 19.85 8.59 35.41
C HIS A 301 18.86 7.44 35.55
N THR A 302 18.02 7.19 34.54
CA THR A 302 17.05 6.09 34.57
C THR A 302 17.76 4.73 34.63
N VAL A 303 18.74 4.49 33.75
CA VAL A 303 19.51 3.24 33.76
C VAL A 303 20.34 3.10 35.04
N GLN A 304 20.97 4.19 35.50
CA GLN A 304 21.72 4.18 36.77
C GLN A 304 20.82 3.77 37.96
N GLN A 305 19.57 4.26 38.00
CA GLN A 305 18.62 3.85 39.04
C GLN A 305 18.14 2.40 38.89
N ILE A 306 18.00 1.89 37.67
CA ILE A 306 17.67 0.48 37.43
C ILE A 306 18.82 -0.42 37.91
N LEU A 307 20.07 -0.07 37.58
CA LEU A 307 21.26 -0.79 38.03
C LEU A 307 21.37 -0.77 39.56
N GLN A 308 21.17 0.40 40.18
CA GLN A 308 21.17 0.54 41.62
C GLN A 308 20.05 -0.26 42.29
N ALA A 309 18.83 -0.24 41.71
CA ALA A 309 17.70 -1.00 42.23
C ALA A 309 18.00 -2.51 42.23
N LYS A 310 18.57 -3.02 41.13
CA LYS A 310 19.00 -4.43 41.04
C LYS A 310 20.16 -4.78 41.97
N ALA A 311 21.10 -3.86 42.20
CA ALA A 311 22.17 -4.05 43.18
C ALA A 311 21.66 -4.08 44.63
N SER A 312 20.53 -3.43 44.90
CA SER A 312 19.91 -3.36 46.24
C SER A 312 18.86 -4.45 46.54
N GLN A 313 18.56 -5.34 45.59
CA GLN A 313 17.63 -6.46 45.82
C GLN A 313 18.21 -7.43 46.86
N THR A 314 17.35 -7.97 47.73
CA THR A 314 17.79 -8.95 48.74
C THR A 314 17.99 -10.33 48.12
N SER A 315 18.86 -11.16 48.71
CA SER A 315 19.18 -12.49 48.19
C SER A 315 17.96 -13.42 48.06
N GLU A 316 16.92 -13.23 48.88
CA GLU A 316 15.65 -13.97 48.81
C GLU A 316 14.79 -13.52 47.61
N GLU A 317 14.67 -12.21 47.37
CA GLU A 317 13.94 -11.66 46.21
C GLU A 317 14.64 -12.00 44.88
N ALA A 318 15.98 -12.03 44.88
CA ALA A 318 16.76 -12.41 43.70
C ALA A 318 16.70 -13.92 43.40
N ALA A 319 16.59 -14.77 44.43
CA ALA A 319 16.52 -16.22 44.29
C ALA A 319 15.15 -16.70 43.78
N GLU A 320 14.04 -16.05 44.17
CA GLU A 320 12.70 -16.36 43.64
C GLU A 320 12.50 -15.91 42.18
N GLU A 321 13.17 -14.84 41.74
CA GLU A 321 13.00 -14.28 40.38
C GLU A 321 13.85 -14.97 39.30
N GLY A 322 14.79 -15.86 39.65
CA GLY A 322 15.85 -16.29 38.72
C GLY A 322 16.60 -15.07 38.15
N ALA A 323 16.75 -14.02 38.95
CA ALA A 323 17.04 -12.67 38.49
C ALA A 323 18.48 -12.51 37.99
N VAL A 324 18.62 -11.75 36.91
CA VAL A 324 19.90 -11.23 36.42
C VAL A 324 20.52 -10.34 37.51
N THR A 325 21.74 -10.67 37.94
CA THR A 325 22.45 -9.90 38.97
C THR A 325 22.85 -8.52 38.44
N ALA A 326 23.10 -7.56 39.34
CA ALA A 326 23.57 -6.23 38.95
C ALA A 326 24.88 -6.28 38.12
N ASP A 327 25.79 -7.19 38.47
CA ASP A 327 27.05 -7.38 37.75
C ASP A 327 26.84 -8.00 36.36
N GLN A 328 25.91 -8.96 36.23
CA GLN A 328 25.52 -9.51 34.93
C GLN A 328 24.89 -8.42 34.05
N LEU A 329 23.97 -7.64 34.60
CA LEU A 329 23.30 -6.56 33.88
C LEU A 329 24.30 -5.47 33.44
N SER A 330 25.23 -5.08 34.31
CA SER A 330 26.29 -4.12 34.01
C SER A 330 27.21 -4.63 32.89
N ARG A 331 27.64 -5.90 32.95
CA ARG A 331 28.46 -6.52 31.89
C ARG A 331 27.74 -6.56 30.54
N ARG A 332 26.45 -6.91 30.51
CA ARG A 332 25.65 -6.91 29.27
C ARG A 332 25.58 -5.51 28.66
N TRP A 333 25.42 -4.49 29.50
CA TRP A 333 25.40 -3.10 29.06
C TRP A 333 26.75 -2.67 28.48
N GLN A 334 27.85 -3.01 29.14
CA GLN A 334 29.21 -2.76 28.65
C GLN A 334 29.52 -3.53 27.36
N GLY A 335 28.98 -4.74 27.20
CA GLY A 335 29.10 -5.53 25.97
C GLY A 335 28.40 -4.87 24.78
N MET A 336 27.17 -4.40 25.00
CA MET A 336 26.40 -3.67 23.98
C MET A 336 27.01 -2.30 23.65
N ALA A 337 27.68 -1.65 24.60
CA ALA A 337 28.35 -0.36 24.39
C ALA A 337 29.61 -0.45 23.51
N GLN A 338 30.18 -1.65 23.34
CA GLN A 338 31.41 -1.85 22.58
C GLN A 338 31.16 -1.81 21.08
N SER A 339 32.22 -1.54 20.32
CA SER A 339 32.25 -1.56 18.85
C SER A 339 33.04 -2.76 18.33
N ASN A 340 32.92 -3.04 17.03
CA ASN A 340 33.55 -4.14 16.30
C ASN A 340 33.10 -5.52 16.77
N TRP A 341 31.79 -5.77 16.72
CA TRP A 341 31.24 -7.06 17.11
C TRP A 341 31.68 -8.16 16.13
N PRO A 342 31.93 -9.40 16.62
CA PRO A 342 32.32 -10.49 15.76
C PRO A 342 31.26 -10.77 14.68
N ARG A 343 31.72 -11.12 13.48
CA ARG A 343 30.88 -11.53 12.33
C ARG A 343 31.30 -12.91 11.91
N VAL A 344 30.38 -13.87 11.95
CA VAL A 344 30.66 -15.29 11.76
C VAL A 344 29.69 -15.84 10.72
N SER A 345 30.20 -16.54 9.71
CA SER A 345 29.32 -17.23 8.75
C SER A 345 28.57 -18.39 9.43
N TYR A 346 27.36 -18.70 8.98
CA TYR A 346 26.55 -19.83 9.43
C TYR A 346 27.32 -21.15 9.35
N ALA A 347 28.06 -21.37 8.26
CA ALA A 347 28.93 -22.54 8.11
C ALA A 347 29.90 -22.71 9.28
N LYS A 348 30.56 -21.61 9.65
CA LYS A 348 31.49 -21.61 10.78
C LYS A 348 30.78 -21.81 12.12
N ALA A 349 29.56 -21.30 12.25
CA ALA A 349 28.75 -21.50 13.45
C ALA A 349 28.40 -22.99 13.64
N ILE A 350 27.96 -23.68 12.58
CA ILE A 350 27.67 -25.12 12.61
C ILE A 350 28.93 -25.95 12.91
N GLU A 351 30.05 -25.68 12.22
CA GLU A 351 31.33 -26.36 12.52
C GLU A 351 31.73 -26.25 14.00
N THR A 352 31.49 -25.08 14.61
CA THR A 352 31.84 -24.81 16.00
C THR A 352 30.93 -25.56 16.96
N LEU A 353 29.64 -25.68 16.64
CA LEU A 353 28.68 -26.47 17.42
C LEU A 353 29.00 -27.97 17.35
N GLU A 354 29.30 -28.50 16.17
CA GLU A 354 29.72 -29.89 15.98
C GLU A 354 31.03 -30.21 16.72
N GLU A 355 31.99 -29.29 16.71
CA GLU A 355 33.24 -29.43 17.45
C GLU A 355 32.99 -29.38 18.97
N ALA A 356 32.11 -28.51 19.44
CA ALA A 356 31.71 -28.46 20.85
C ALA A 356 31.06 -29.77 21.31
N MET A 357 30.28 -30.43 20.46
CA MET A 357 29.73 -31.77 20.74
C MET A 357 30.82 -32.83 20.85
N LYS A 358 31.81 -32.81 19.95
CA LYS A 358 32.98 -33.72 20.03
C LYS A 358 33.78 -33.52 21.31
N GLN A 359 33.81 -32.28 21.82
CA GLN A 359 34.48 -31.91 23.07
C GLN A 359 33.64 -32.20 24.33
N GLY A 360 32.42 -32.73 24.18
CA GLY A 360 31.58 -33.20 25.29
C GLY A 360 30.40 -32.29 25.66
N THR A 361 30.13 -31.23 24.88
CA THR A 361 28.93 -30.40 25.07
C THR A 361 27.69 -31.18 24.61
N VAL A 362 26.66 -31.24 25.44
CA VAL A 362 25.39 -31.92 25.10
C VAL A 362 24.34 -30.87 24.78
N PHE A 363 23.84 -30.88 23.54
CA PHE A 363 22.68 -30.10 23.11
C PHE A 363 21.44 -30.99 23.10
N GLN A 364 20.28 -30.42 23.44
CA GLN A 364 19.01 -31.13 23.36
C GLN A 364 18.63 -31.44 21.91
N PHE A 365 18.89 -30.49 21.02
CA PHE A 365 18.71 -30.58 19.58
C PHE A 365 20.08 -30.69 18.92
N THR A 366 20.27 -31.69 18.07
CA THR A 366 21.54 -31.86 17.37
C THR A 366 21.71 -30.72 16.36
N PRO A 367 22.78 -29.91 16.45
CA PRO A 367 23.07 -28.89 15.45
C PRO A 367 23.27 -29.56 14.09
N SER A 368 22.56 -29.08 13.08
CA SER A 368 22.69 -29.55 11.70
C SER A 368 22.60 -28.37 10.74
N TRP A 369 23.17 -28.55 9.54
CA TRP A 369 23.10 -27.51 8.52
C TRP A 369 21.64 -27.23 8.14
N GLU A 370 20.82 -28.27 8.05
CA GLU A 370 19.47 -28.26 7.49
C GLU A 370 18.39 -27.76 8.47
N GLU A 371 18.49 -28.07 9.76
CA GLU A 371 17.42 -27.78 10.74
C GLU A 371 17.46 -26.37 11.34
N GLY A 372 18.49 -25.59 11.03
CA GLY A 372 18.66 -24.23 11.55
C GLY A 372 19.16 -24.19 13.00
N LEU A 373 19.35 -22.99 13.54
CA LEU A 373 19.80 -22.79 14.92
C LEU A 373 18.62 -22.78 15.89
N GLN A 374 18.77 -23.50 17.00
CA GLN A 374 17.86 -23.43 18.14
C GLN A 374 18.39 -22.44 19.19
N ALA A 375 17.51 -22.01 20.10
CA ALA A 375 17.88 -21.02 21.13
C ALA A 375 19.08 -21.44 22.01
N GLU A 376 19.29 -22.74 22.25
CA GLU A 376 20.47 -23.24 22.97
C GLU A 376 21.76 -23.10 22.15
N HIS A 377 21.69 -23.29 20.84
CA HIS A 377 22.82 -23.12 19.91
C HIS A 377 23.18 -21.65 19.80
N GLU A 378 22.18 -20.78 19.64
CA GLU A 378 22.36 -19.33 19.59
C GLU A 378 23.00 -18.79 20.87
N ARG A 379 22.56 -19.28 22.04
CA ARG A 379 23.16 -18.90 23.33
C ARG A 379 24.63 -19.32 23.40
N PHE A 380 24.94 -20.56 23.01
CA PHE A 380 26.32 -21.06 22.97
C PHE A 380 27.19 -20.23 22.04
N LEU A 381 26.71 -19.91 20.83
CA LEU A 381 27.44 -19.12 19.85
C LEU A 381 27.69 -17.69 20.33
N ALA A 382 26.68 -17.05 20.95
CA ALA A 382 26.81 -15.72 21.54
C ALA A 382 27.85 -15.68 22.66
N GLU A 383 27.91 -16.72 23.51
CA GLU A 383 28.92 -16.84 24.55
C GLU A 383 30.31 -17.10 23.98
N HIS A 384 30.43 -18.05 23.04
CA HIS A 384 31.70 -18.50 22.48
C HIS A 384 32.40 -17.41 21.66
N PHE A 385 31.67 -16.80 20.72
CA PHE A 385 32.21 -15.79 19.83
C PHE A 385 32.15 -14.38 20.43
N GLY A 386 31.01 -14.03 21.02
CA GLY A 386 30.76 -12.69 21.54
C GLY A 386 31.52 -12.37 22.81
N LYS A 387 31.84 -13.37 23.65
CA LYS A 387 32.58 -13.18 24.92
C LYS A 387 32.01 -12.03 25.79
N GLY A 388 30.68 -11.93 25.82
CA GLY A 388 29.93 -10.86 26.51
C GLY A 388 29.48 -9.71 25.62
N GLN A 389 29.88 -9.67 24.35
CA GLN A 389 29.39 -8.75 23.32
C GLN A 389 28.36 -9.45 22.41
N PRO A 390 27.53 -8.70 21.66
CA PRO A 390 26.74 -9.26 20.56
C PRO A 390 27.61 -9.87 19.46
N VAL A 391 27.05 -10.80 18.69
CA VAL A 391 27.71 -11.43 17.52
C VAL A 391 26.74 -11.49 16.34
N PHE A 392 27.23 -11.15 15.15
CA PHE A 392 26.49 -11.38 13.91
C PHE A 392 26.77 -12.80 13.40
N ILE A 393 25.72 -13.57 13.17
CA ILE A 393 25.79 -14.78 12.35
C ILE A 393 25.25 -14.42 10.97
N ALA A 394 25.98 -14.72 9.90
CA ALA A 394 25.65 -14.30 8.54
C ALA A 394 25.64 -15.48 7.56
N ASP A 395 25.10 -15.28 6.35
CA ASP A 395 25.12 -16.25 5.25
C ASP A 395 24.37 -17.57 5.56
N TYR A 396 23.10 -17.45 5.96
CA TYR A 396 22.27 -18.62 6.26
C TYR A 396 21.85 -19.38 4.99
N PRO A 397 21.48 -20.68 5.12
CA PRO A 397 20.99 -21.48 4.00
C PRO A 397 19.74 -20.88 3.34
N ILE A 398 19.66 -20.96 2.00
CA ILE A 398 18.54 -20.43 1.20
C ILE A 398 17.20 -21.04 1.63
N GLU A 399 17.19 -22.32 1.99
CA GLU A 399 16.00 -23.08 2.32
C GLU A 399 15.36 -22.64 3.65
N GLN A 400 16.13 -22.01 4.55
CA GLN A 400 15.68 -21.60 5.88
C GLN A 400 15.20 -20.16 5.97
N LYS A 401 15.50 -19.34 4.96
CA LYS A 401 15.27 -17.89 5.02
C LYS A 401 14.17 -17.43 4.06
N PRO A 402 13.50 -16.29 4.31
CA PRO A 402 12.43 -15.74 3.45
C PRO A 402 12.81 -15.52 1.98
N PHE A 403 11.81 -15.43 1.10
CA PHE A 403 11.98 -15.44 -0.36
C PHE A 403 12.63 -14.18 -0.92
N TYR A 404 12.56 -13.09 -0.15
CA TYR A 404 13.03 -11.76 -0.54
C TYR A 404 14.53 -11.56 -0.33
N MET A 405 15.25 -12.52 0.26
CA MET A 405 16.68 -12.37 0.56
C MET A 405 17.54 -12.69 -0.67
N SER A 406 18.47 -11.81 -1.03
CA SER A 406 19.38 -12.03 -2.15
C SER A 406 20.42 -13.10 -1.83
N LYS A 407 20.91 -13.83 -2.84
CA LYS A 407 22.00 -14.80 -2.67
C LYS A 407 23.31 -14.15 -2.19
N THR A 408 24.08 -14.87 -1.37
CA THR A 408 25.45 -14.45 -1.02
C THR A 408 26.34 -14.48 -2.28
N PRO A 409 27.09 -13.42 -2.60
CA PRO A 409 28.02 -13.42 -3.72
C PRO A 409 29.02 -14.59 -3.65
N GLY A 410 29.05 -15.42 -4.70
CA GLY A 410 29.97 -16.57 -4.78
C GLY A 410 29.50 -17.84 -4.06
N SER A 411 28.28 -17.86 -3.51
CA SER A 411 27.67 -19.05 -2.90
C SER A 411 26.35 -19.40 -3.59
N ASP A 412 26.17 -20.69 -3.88
CA ASP A 412 24.91 -21.22 -4.43
C ASP A 412 23.95 -21.76 -3.36
N ARG A 413 24.38 -21.78 -2.09
CA ARG A 413 23.65 -22.42 -0.98
C ARG A 413 23.16 -21.45 0.09
N THR A 414 23.63 -20.20 0.08
CA THR A 414 23.36 -19.22 1.16
C THR A 414 22.80 -17.91 0.63
N VAL A 415 22.10 -17.18 1.50
CA VAL A 415 21.60 -15.82 1.25
C VAL A 415 22.38 -14.79 2.07
N ALA A 416 22.53 -13.59 1.52
CA ALA A 416 23.19 -12.46 2.16
C ALA A 416 22.29 -11.86 3.26
N CYS A 417 22.18 -12.58 4.37
CA CYS A 417 21.44 -12.19 5.56
C CYS A 417 22.30 -12.30 6.81
N PHE A 418 21.80 -11.78 7.91
CA PHE A 418 22.42 -11.92 9.21
C PHE A 418 21.37 -11.90 10.33
N ASP A 419 21.71 -12.55 11.42
CA ASP A 419 21.01 -12.47 12.70
C ASP A 419 22.01 -11.97 13.75
N LEU A 420 21.62 -10.97 14.54
CA LEU A 420 22.41 -10.44 15.65
C LEU A 420 22.01 -11.18 16.92
N LEU A 421 22.91 -12.02 17.42
CA LEU A 421 22.72 -12.75 18.66
C LEU A 421 23.30 -11.95 19.82
N VAL A 422 22.49 -11.78 20.86
CA VAL A 422 22.88 -11.13 22.11
C VAL A 422 22.97 -12.19 23.21
N PRO A 423 24.04 -12.20 24.03
CA PRO A 423 24.19 -13.16 25.13
C PRO A 423 22.93 -13.24 26.00
N ASP A 424 22.52 -14.46 26.34
CA ASP A 424 21.30 -14.84 27.09
C ASP A 424 19.95 -14.53 26.42
N LEU A 425 19.87 -13.48 25.60
CA LEU A 425 18.64 -13.06 24.91
C LEU A 425 18.39 -13.87 23.63
N CYS A 426 19.48 -14.31 22.97
CA CYS A 426 19.51 -14.90 21.64
C CYS A 426 19.28 -13.84 20.54
N GLU A 427 18.57 -14.15 19.47
CA GLU A 427 18.31 -13.21 18.37
C GLU A 427 17.64 -11.92 18.87
N LEU A 428 18.23 -10.76 18.51
CA LEU A 428 17.67 -9.43 18.74
C LEU A 428 17.28 -8.71 17.44
N ILE A 429 18.07 -8.87 16.37
CA ILE A 429 17.86 -8.22 15.08
C ILE A 429 18.13 -9.21 13.96
N GLY A 430 17.18 -9.38 13.04
CA GLY A 430 17.38 -10.05 11.75
C GLY A 430 17.41 -9.03 10.62
N GLY A 431 18.25 -9.27 9.60
CA GLY A 431 18.36 -8.40 8.45
C GLY A 431 18.93 -9.11 7.22
N SER A 432 18.76 -8.51 6.05
CA SER A 432 19.26 -9.07 4.79
C SER A 432 19.38 -8.05 3.69
N MET A 433 20.23 -8.36 2.72
CA MET A 433 20.17 -7.76 1.39
C MET A 433 18.93 -8.28 0.64
N ARG A 434 18.24 -7.39 -0.07
CA ARG A 434 17.01 -7.72 -0.79
C ARG A 434 17.31 -8.22 -2.20
N GLU A 435 16.55 -9.22 -2.67
CA GLU A 435 16.65 -9.73 -4.02
C GLU A 435 16.10 -8.71 -5.02
N GLN A 436 17.01 -7.97 -5.64
CA GLN A 436 16.70 -6.95 -6.65
C GLN A 436 16.49 -7.52 -8.05
N ASN A 437 16.91 -8.76 -8.32
CA ASN A 437 16.76 -9.37 -9.63
C ASN A 437 15.34 -9.97 -9.81
N LEU A 438 14.54 -9.36 -10.67
CA LEU A 438 13.15 -9.77 -10.92
C LEU A 438 12.99 -11.27 -11.27
N PRO A 439 13.75 -11.85 -12.22
CA PRO A 439 13.70 -13.29 -12.47
C PRO A 439 14.02 -14.16 -11.25
N ALA A 440 15.01 -13.77 -10.44
CA ALA A 440 15.41 -14.52 -9.26
C ALA A 440 14.33 -14.50 -8.17
N ILE A 441 13.76 -13.33 -7.86
CA ILE A 441 12.69 -13.21 -6.85
C ILE A 441 11.42 -13.92 -7.31
N GLN A 442 11.04 -13.84 -8.60
CA GLN A 442 9.91 -14.59 -9.14
C GLN A 442 10.11 -16.10 -9.01
N LYS A 443 11.32 -16.60 -9.28
CA LYS A 443 11.65 -18.02 -9.09
C LYS A 443 11.53 -18.42 -7.61
N ALA A 444 12.01 -17.58 -6.69
CA ALA A 444 11.90 -17.82 -5.25
C ALA A 444 10.43 -17.84 -4.78
N MET A 445 9.61 -16.90 -5.25
CA MET A 445 8.17 -16.86 -4.94
C MET A 445 7.41 -18.05 -5.54
N GLN A 446 7.75 -18.49 -6.75
CA GLN A 446 7.19 -19.69 -7.39
C GLN A 446 7.51 -20.95 -6.58
N ALA A 447 8.77 -21.12 -6.16
CA ALA A 447 9.21 -22.27 -5.40
C ALA A 447 8.47 -22.43 -4.05
N ARG A 448 7.87 -21.34 -3.54
CA ARG A 448 7.12 -21.31 -2.27
C ARG A 448 5.62 -21.21 -2.45
N GLY A 449 5.11 -21.35 -3.68
CA GLY A 449 3.68 -21.26 -3.96
C GLY A 449 3.06 -19.88 -3.71
N MET A 450 3.88 -18.84 -3.54
CA MET A 450 3.42 -17.46 -3.29
C MET A 450 2.96 -16.79 -4.58
N LEU A 451 3.53 -17.22 -5.71
CA LEU A 451 2.94 -16.94 -7.01
C LEU A 451 1.84 -17.97 -7.22
N ARG A 452 0.58 -17.50 -7.22
CA ARG A 452 -0.54 -18.25 -7.77
C ARG A 452 -0.08 -18.77 -9.13
N GLU A 453 -0.16 -20.09 -9.36
CA GLU A 453 0.03 -20.61 -10.70
C GLU A 453 -1.00 -19.93 -11.59
N LEU A 454 -0.49 -18.96 -12.34
CA LEU A 454 -1.27 -18.26 -13.31
C LEU A 454 -1.73 -19.33 -14.30
N THR A 455 -3.04 -19.51 -14.45
CA THR A 455 -3.57 -20.30 -15.57
C THR A 455 -2.96 -19.78 -16.87
N PRO A 456 -2.93 -20.56 -17.97
CA PRO A 456 -2.41 -20.07 -19.25
C PRO A 456 -2.98 -18.69 -19.65
N GLU A 457 -4.20 -18.36 -19.22
CA GLU A 457 -4.84 -17.04 -19.39
C GLU A 457 -4.20 -15.93 -18.54
N GLN A 458 -3.72 -16.25 -17.34
CA GLN A 458 -3.09 -15.32 -16.41
C GLN A 458 -1.59 -15.11 -16.70
N ARG A 459 -0.87 -16.12 -17.23
CA ARG A 459 0.54 -16.00 -17.65
C ARG A 459 0.68 -15.13 -18.90
N ALA A 460 -0.29 -15.23 -19.81
CA ALA A 460 -0.43 -14.29 -20.94
C ALA A 460 -0.66 -12.83 -20.49
N ALA A 461 -1.05 -12.60 -19.24
CA ALA A 461 -1.32 -11.27 -18.69
C ALA A 461 -0.12 -10.61 -17.98
N GLY A 462 0.92 -11.36 -17.59
CA GLY A 462 2.03 -10.85 -16.76
C GLY A 462 3.36 -10.54 -17.50
N GLU A 463 3.63 -11.16 -18.65
CA GLU A 463 4.88 -10.94 -19.41
C GLU A 463 4.73 -9.99 -20.62
N SER A 464 3.57 -9.35 -20.75
CA SER A 464 3.24 -8.41 -21.84
C SER A 464 3.29 -6.94 -21.41
N GLU A 465 4.20 -6.56 -20.52
CA GLU A 465 4.48 -5.14 -20.20
C GLU A 465 5.50 -4.50 -21.16
N ILE A 466 5.13 -4.48 -22.45
CA ILE A 466 5.37 -3.36 -23.36
C ILE A 466 3.98 -3.10 -23.96
N PRO A 467 3.43 -1.88 -23.89
CA PRO A 467 1.99 -1.65 -23.81
C PRO A 467 1.27 -1.97 -25.13
N GLU A 468 0.96 -3.25 -25.32
CA GLU A 468 -0.08 -3.69 -26.25
C GLU A 468 -1.38 -3.71 -25.44
N TYR A 469 -1.97 -2.52 -25.39
CA TYR A 469 -3.28 -2.18 -24.84
C TYR A 469 -4.29 -3.32 -25.03
N LYS A 470 -4.46 -4.14 -23.99
CA LYS A 470 -5.68 -4.92 -23.81
C LYS A 470 -6.85 -3.98 -24.00
N LEU A 471 -7.75 -4.35 -24.92
CA LEU A 471 -9.02 -3.70 -25.14
C LEU A 471 -9.75 -3.63 -23.78
N TYR A 472 -9.69 -2.44 -23.18
CA TYR A 472 -10.39 -1.91 -22.00
C TYR A 472 -10.87 -2.92 -20.94
N GLU A 473 -10.10 -2.99 -19.84
CA GLU A 473 -10.45 -3.56 -18.51
C GLU A 473 -11.36 -4.82 -18.51
N GLY A 474 -10.86 -5.90 -19.12
CA GLY A 474 -11.47 -7.24 -19.10
C GLY A 474 -12.03 -7.69 -17.74
N LEU A 475 -13.00 -8.63 -17.77
CA LEU A 475 -13.35 -9.39 -16.56
C LEU A 475 -12.07 -10.08 -16.03
N PRO A 476 -12.00 -10.40 -14.72
CA PRO A 476 -10.91 -11.20 -14.18
C PRO A 476 -10.74 -12.49 -15.01
N PRO A 477 -9.52 -12.99 -15.19
CA PRO A 477 -9.20 -14.14 -16.05
C PRO A 477 -9.81 -15.49 -15.57
N ASN A 478 -10.68 -15.45 -14.56
CA ASN A 478 -11.38 -16.59 -13.97
C ASN A 478 -12.72 -16.86 -14.69
N PHE A 479 -13.16 -15.94 -15.55
CA PHE A 479 -14.46 -15.98 -16.25
C PHE A 479 -14.33 -16.57 -17.64
N SER A 480 -15.31 -17.39 -18.05
CA SER A 480 -15.32 -18.02 -19.37
C SER A 480 -15.16 -17.02 -20.53
N LEU A 481 -14.51 -17.43 -21.63
CA LEU A 481 -14.38 -16.63 -22.87
C LEU A 481 -15.75 -16.11 -23.36
N ALA A 482 -16.82 -16.89 -23.15
CA ALA A 482 -18.18 -16.51 -23.48
C ALA A 482 -18.69 -15.32 -22.63
N ALA A 483 -18.34 -15.24 -21.35
CA ALA A 483 -18.71 -14.12 -20.47
C ALA A 483 -17.98 -12.82 -20.87
N ASN A 484 -16.68 -12.91 -21.21
CA ASN A 484 -15.93 -11.78 -21.75
C ASN A 484 -16.51 -11.27 -23.08
N MET A 485 -16.84 -12.18 -23.99
CA MET A 485 -17.48 -11.85 -25.26
C MET A 485 -18.87 -11.21 -25.05
N ALA A 486 -19.65 -11.71 -24.09
CA ALA A 486 -20.97 -11.17 -23.79
C ALA A 486 -20.91 -9.79 -23.13
N ALA A 487 -19.93 -9.54 -22.24
CA ALA A 487 -19.71 -8.24 -21.63
C ALA A 487 -19.25 -7.19 -22.66
N GLY A 488 -18.32 -7.54 -23.54
CA GLY A 488 -17.89 -6.69 -24.64
C GLY A 488 -19.01 -6.38 -25.64
N ALA A 489 -19.81 -7.40 -26.00
CA ALA A 489 -20.98 -7.21 -26.86
C ALA A 489 -22.05 -6.33 -26.21
N PHE A 490 -22.29 -6.48 -24.90
CA PHE A 490 -23.21 -5.61 -24.16
C PHE A 490 -22.75 -4.16 -24.12
N ALA A 491 -21.46 -3.92 -23.83
CA ALA A 491 -20.89 -2.57 -23.81
C ALA A 491 -21.00 -1.88 -25.18
N GLY A 492 -20.65 -2.59 -26.27
CA GLY A 492 -20.79 -2.07 -27.63
C GLY A 492 -22.24 -1.83 -28.05
N VAL A 493 -23.17 -2.71 -27.66
CA VAL A 493 -24.61 -2.51 -27.92
C VAL A 493 -25.15 -1.31 -27.13
N ALA A 494 -24.77 -1.14 -25.86
CA ALA A 494 -25.19 -0.02 -25.03
C ALA A 494 -24.66 1.32 -25.58
N GLU A 495 -23.39 1.37 -25.96
CA GLU A 495 -22.76 2.52 -26.60
C GLU A 495 -23.50 2.92 -27.88
N HIS A 496 -23.67 1.98 -28.81
CA HIS A 496 -24.37 2.25 -30.07
C HIS A 496 -25.84 2.61 -29.87
N SER A 497 -26.52 2.07 -28.85
CA SER A 497 -27.94 2.38 -28.57
C SER A 497 -28.14 3.79 -28.05
N VAL A 498 -27.26 4.25 -27.15
CA VAL A 498 -27.35 5.60 -26.57
C VAL A 498 -26.85 6.66 -27.56
N MET A 499 -25.79 6.36 -28.32
CA MET A 499 -25.19 7.30 -29.27
C MET A 499 -25.88 7.33 -30.65
N TYR A 500 -26.86 6.45 -30.87
CA TYR A 500 -27.54 6.29 -32.16
C TYR A 500 -28.15 7.58 -32.75
N PRO A 501 -28.80 8.48 -31.96
CA PRO A 501 -29.34 9.73 -32.50
C PRO A 501 -28.27 10.63 -33.13
N ILE A 502 -27.05 10.62 -32.57
CA ILE A 502 -25.94 11.43 -33.08
C ILE A 502 -25.28 10.73 -34.28
N ASP A 503 -25.22 9.39 -34.30
CA ASP A 503 -24.79 8.61 -35.48
C ASP A 503 -25.72 8.83 -36.69
N LEU A 504 -27.03 8.81 -36.49
CA LEU A 504 -28.01 9.12 -37.54
C LEU A 504 -27.81 10.54 -38.09
N LEU A 505 -27.58 11.50 -37.20
CA LEU A 505 -27.34 12.88 -37.61
C LEU A 505 -26.03 13.02 -38.40
N LYS A 506 -24.95 12.39 -37.93
CA LYS A 506 -23.67 12.31 -38.65
C LYS A 506 -23.90 11.77 -40.06
N THR A 507 -24.55 10.62 -40.20
CA THR A 507 -24.87 9.99 -41.48
C THR A 507 -25.62 10.96 -42.39
N ARG A 508 -26.70 11.60 -41.92
CA ARG A 508 -27.49 12.54 -42.73
C ARG A 508 -26.72 13.79 -43.15
N MET A 509 -25.81 14.27 -42.31
CA MET A 509 -24.93 15.39 -42.65
C MET A 509 -23.84 15.01 -43.66
N GLN A 510 -23.50 13.72 -43.78
CA GLN A 510 -22.48 13.20 -44.68
C GLN A 510 -23.04 12.74 -46.04
N VAL A 511 -24.34 12.40 -46.12
CA VAL A 511 -24.99 12.03 -47.38
C VAL A 511 -25.03 13.24 -48.33
N MET A 512 -24.48 13.06 -49.53
CA MET A 512 -24.50 14.06 -50.61
C MET A 512 -25.84 14.07 -51.34
N SER A 513 -26.89 14.57 -50.68
CA SER A 513 -28.17 15.04 -51.27
C SER A 513 -29.04 15.64 -50.15
N PRO A 514 -28.80 16.89 -49.73
CA PRO A 514 -29.72 17.55 -48.82
C PRO A 514 -30.99 17.92 -49.59
N THR A 515 -32.12 17.28 -49.27
CA THR A 515 -33.42 17.85 -49.60
C THR A 515 -33.44 19.28 -49.03
N PRO A 516 -33.90 20.32 -49.76
CA PRO A 516 -33.74 21.74 -49.38
C PRO A 516 -34.30 22.15 -48.01
N ALA A 517 -35.09 21.28 -47.35
CA ALA A 517 -35.79 21.56 -46.10
C ALA A 517 -34.93 21.43 -44.82
N ALA A 518 -33.71 20.88 -44.89
CA ALA A 518 -32.95 20.53 -43.68
C ALA A 518 -31.51 21.10 -43.69
N ILE A 519 -31.37 22.43 -43.61
CA ILE A 519 -30.10 23.04 -43.24
C ILE A 519 -29.98 22.97 -41.71
N TYR A 520 -29.29 21.94 -41.22
CA TYR A 520 -29.01 21.78 -39.80
C TYR A 520 -27.92 22.77 -39.36
N THR A 521 -28.31 23.83 -38.65
CA THR A 521 -27.37 24.85 -38.14
C THR A 521 -26.57 24.37 -36.92
N GLY A 522 -27.02 23.31 -36.24
CA GLY A 522 -26.34 22.68 -35.11
C GLY A 522 -26.99 21.37 -34.66
N LEU A 523 -26.33 20.60 -33.77
CA LEU A 523 -26.77 19.26 -33.34
C LEU A 523 -28.16 19.27 -32.68
N GLY A 524 -28.39 20.21 -31.75
CA GLY A 524 -29.69 20.31 -31.06
C GLY A 524 -30.84 20.74 -31.97
N ASN A 525 -30.58 21.67 -32.90
CA ASN A 525 -31.56 22.07 -33.92
C ASN A 525 -31.91 20.89 -34.83
N ALA A 526 -30.92 20.08 -35.20
CA ALA A 526 -31.14 18.92 -36.05
C ALA A 526 -31.98 17.83 -35.37
N ILE A 527 -31.68 17.50 -34.11
CA ILE A 527 -32.48 16.55 -33.32
C ILE A 527 -33.92 17.03 -33.20
N ALA A 528 -34.13 18.32 -32.90
CA ALA A 528 -35.46 18.90 -32.79
C ALA A 528 -36.21 18.90 -34.13
N THR A 529 -35.53 19.19 -35.24
CA THR A 529 -36.12 19.22 -36.58
C THR A 529 -36.53 17.82 -37.03
N ILE A 530 -35.67 16.82 -36.85
CA ILE A 530 -35.97 15.42 -37.19
C ILE A 530 -37.12 14.90 -36.31
N SER A 531 -37.08 15.18 -35.01
CA SER A 531 -38.14 14.74 -34.09
C SER A 531 -39.51 15.32 -34.43
N ARG A 532 -39.56 16.57 -34.89
CA ARG A 532 -40.80 17.23 -35.33
C ARG A 532 -41.28 16.75 -36.70
N ALA A 533 -40.37 16.49 -37.64
CA ALA A 533 -40.71 16.14 -39.01
C ALA A 533 -41.00 14.64 -39.20
N GLU A 534 -40.29 13.76 -38.49
CA GLU A 534 -40.29 12.30 -38.71
C GLU A 534 -40.69 11.51 -37.45
N GLY A 535 -40.91 12.20 -36.32
CA GLY A 535 -41.20 11.60 -35.02
C GLY A 535 -39.94 11.24 -34.24
N TYR A 536 -40.02 11.32 -32.91
CA TYR A 536 -38.88 11.11 -32.01
C TYR A 536 -38.19 9.74 -32.18
N LEU A 537 -38.96 8.66 -32.39
CA LEU A 537 -38.41 7.31 -32.56
C LEU A 537 -37.62 7.13 -33.87
N SER A 538 -37.77 8.04 -34.84
CA SER A 538 -36.99 8.01 -36.08
C SER A 538 -35.48 8.18 -35.82
N LEU A 539 -35.09 8.78 -34.68
CA LEU A 539 -33.70 8.93 -34.28
C LEU A 539 -32.98 7.59 -34.03
N TRP A 540 -33.70 6.50 -33.79
CA TRP A 540 -33.17 5.14 -33.57
C TRP A 540 -33.30 4.21 -34.79
N ARG A 541 -33.68 4.77 -35.93
CA ARG A 541 -33.99 4.01 -37.13
C ARG A 541 -32.74 3.36 -37.73
N GLY A 542 -32.71 2.03 -37.69
CA GLY A 542 -31.57 1.20 -38.14
C GLY A 542 -30.73 0.61 -37.00
N LEU A 543 -31.03 0.94 -35.72
CA LEU A 543 -30.29 0.44 -34.55
C LEU A 543 -30.25 -1.09 -34.52
N SER A 544 -31.36 -1.72 -34.86
CA SER A 544 -31.47 -3.18 -34.92
C SER A 544 -30.41 -3.83 -35.84
N SER A 545 -29.99 -3.16 -36.92
CA SER A 545 -28.94 -3.67 -37.82
C SER A 545 -27.58 -3.74 -37.11
N VAL A 546 -27.28 -2.74 -36.29
CA VAL A 546 -26.02 -2.65 -35.53
C VAL A 546 -26.00 -3.67 -34.40
N ILE A 547 -27.12 -3.83 -33.67
CA ILE A 547 -27.22 -4.80 -32.57
C ILE A 547 -27.01 -6.24 -33.09
N VAL A 548 -27.63 -6.59 -34.22
CA VAL A 548 -27.50 -7.92 -34.82
C VAL A 548 -26.09 -8.17 -35.37
N GLY A 549 -25.41 -7.13 -35.87
CA GLY A 549 -24.05 -7.24 -36.40
C GLY A 549 -22.94 -7.25 -35.35
N ALA A 550 -23.08 -6.45 -34.28
CA ALA A 550 -21.99 -6.17 -33.34
C ALA A 550 -21.52 -7.40 -32.56
N GLY A 551 -22.44 -8.19 -32.00
CA GLY A 551 -22.08 -9.38 -31.20
C GLY A 551 -21.25 -10.41 -31.99
N PRO A 552 -21.75 -10.91 -33.13
CA PRO A 552 -20.99 -11.87 -33.95
C PRO A 552 -19.69 -11.29 -34.54
N ALA A 553 -19.63 -9.99 -34.84
CA ALA A 553 -18.39 -9.35 -35.30
C ALA A 553 -17.27 -9.49 -34.24
N HIS A 554 -17.57 -9.26 -32.96
CA HIS A 554 -16.61 -9.47 -31.88
C HIS A 554 -16.17 -10.94 -31.74
N ALA A 555 -17.10 -11.89 -31.95
CA ALA A 555 -16.76 -13.31 -31.98
C ALA A 555 -15.77 -13.64 -33.11
N VAL A 556 -16.01 -13.10 -34.32
CA VAL A 556 -15.10 -13.24 -35.47
C VAL A 556 -13.74 -12.62 -35.17
N TYR A 557 -13.70 -11.46 -34.52
CA TYR A 557 -12.46 -10.80 -34.11
C TYR A 557 -11.62 -11.70 -33.21
N PHE A 558 -12.16 -12.16 -32.07
CA PHE A 558 -11.40 -12.97 -31.10
C PHE A 558 -11.00 -14.33 -31.69
N ALA A 559 -11.89 -14.99 -32.42
CA ALA A 559 -11.57 -16.27 -33.05
C ALA A 559 -10.43 -16.13 -34.07
N THR A 560 -10.45 -15.07 -34.89
CA THR A 560 -9.40 -14.83 -35.88
C THR A 560 -8.09 -14.44 -35.22
N TYR A 561 -8.14 -13.62 -34.17
CA TYR A 561 -6.97 -13.22 -33.39
C TYR A 561 -6.25 -14.45 -32.83
N GLU A 562 -6.97 -15.35 -32.18
CA GLU A 562 -6.40 -16.53 -31.52
C GLU A 562 -5.78 -17.51 -32.53
N VAL A 563 -6.48 -17.76 -33.64
CA VAL A 563 -6.00 -18.66 -34.72
C VAL A 563 -4.72 -18.11 -35.36
N VAL A 564 -4.69 -16.83 -35.72
CA VAL A 564 -3.52 -16.21 -36.36
C VAL A 564 -2.35 -16.13 -35.39
N LYS A 565 -2.62 -15.82 -34.11
CA LYS A 565 -1.59 -15.78 -33.07
C LYS A 565 -0.96 -17.15 -32.86
N GLN A 566 -1.78 -18.21 -32.80
CA GLN A 566 -1.31 -19.59 -32.68
C GLN A 566 -0.45 -20.01 -33.89
N GLN A 567 -0.88 -19.69 -35.11
CA GLN A 567 -0.15 -20.03 -36.33
C GLN A 567 1.18 -19.27 -36.48
N MET A 568 1.25 -18.05 -35.96
CA MET A 568 2.46 -17.21 -35.99
C MET A 568 3.46 -17.55 -34.86
N GLY A 569 3.19 -18.58 -34.05
CA GLY A 569 4.05 -18.95 -32.93
C GLY A 569 3.97 -17.98 -31.74
N GLY A 570 2.96 -17.10 -31.70
CA GLY A 570 2.75 -16.11 -30.63
C GLY A 570 2.32 -16.71 -29.28
N ASN A 571 2.21 -18.03 -29.20
CA ASN A 571 1.97 -18.80 -27.97
C ASN A 571 3.25 -19.48 -27.43
N ALA A 572 4.40 -19.28 -28.08
CA ALA A 572 5.70 -19.66 -27.55
C ALA A 572 6.19 -18.64 -26.51
N ALA A 573 7.10 -19.05 -25.62
CA ALA A 573 7.66 -18.17 -24.60
C ALA A 573 8.52 -17.06 -25.23
N GLY A 574 8.18 -15.80 -24.98
CA GLY A 574 8.88 -14.62 -25.52
C GLY A 574 7.94 -13.51 -25.99
N HIS A 575 8.49 -12.30 -26.19
CA HIS A 575 7.75 -11.16 -26.72
C HIS A 575 7.68 -11.24 -28.24
N HIS A 576 6.48 -11.41 -28.80
CA HIS A 576 6.24 -11.57 -30.24
C HIS A 576 5.37 -10.44 -30.82
N PRO A 577 5.87 -9.20 -30.89
CA PRO A 577 5.08 -8.02 -31.25
C PRO A 577 4.60 -8.09 -32.70
N LEU A 578 5.37 -8.75 -33.58
CA LEU A 578 4.96 -8.98 -34.96
C LEU A 578 3.78 -9.97 -35.06
N ALA A 579 3.76 -11.00 -34.21
CA ALA A 579 2.67 -11.97 -34.18
C ALA A 579 1.38 -11.32 -33.67
N ALA A 580 1.46 -10.50 -32.62
CA ALA A 580 0.31 -9.81 -32.05
C ALA A 580 -0.23 -8.70 -32.97
N ALA A 581 0.65 -7.88 -33.57
CA ALA A 581 0.27 -6.88 -34.57
C ALA A 581 -0.39 -7.51 -35.82
N THR A 582 0.18 -8.62 -36.32
CA THR A 582 -0.40 -9.36 -37.46
C THR A 582 -1.74 -9.99 -37.09
N SER A 583 -1.88 -10.53 -35.88
CA SER A 583 -3.13 -11.13 -35.39
C SER A 583 -4.22 -10.09 -35.21
N GLY A 584 -3.89 -8.93 -34.64
CA GLY A 584 -4.80 -7.78 -34.51
C GLY A 584 -5.25 -7.24 -35.86
N ALA A 585 -4.32 -7.13 -36.83
CA ALA A 585 -4.66 -6.72 -38.20
C ALA A 585 -5.59 -7.72 -38.89
N CYS A 586 -5.28 -9.01 -38.86
CA CYS A 586 -6.13 -10.07 -39.43
C CYS A 586 -7.51 -10.14 -38.76
N ALA A 587 -7.56 -10.01 -37.44
CA ALA A 587 -8.80 -9.98 -36.68
C ALA A 587 -9.69 -8.78 -37.02
N THR A 588 -9.08 -7.60 -37.16
CA THR A 588 -9.79 -6.39 -37.60
C THR A 588 -10.35 -6.55 -39.00
N ILE A 589 -9.57 -7.09 -39.93
CA ILE A 589 -10.00 -7.38 -41.31
C ILE A 589 -11.20 -8.35 -41.31
N ALA A 590 -11.10 -9.48 -40.61
CA ALA A 590 -12.17 -10.46 -40.58
C ALA A 590 -13.45 -9.94 -39.92
N SER A 591 -13.31 -9.21 -38.81
CA SER A 591 -14.44 -8.59 -38.09
C SER A 591 -15.13 -7.51 -38.93
N ASP A 592 -14.36 -6.60 -39.53
CA ASP A 592 -14.91 -5.55 -40.40
C ASP A 592 -15.59 -6.15 -41.64
N ALA A 593 -15.07 -7.27 -42.18
CA ALA A 593 -15.72 -7.97 -43.28
C ALA A 593 -17.12 -8.46 -42.88
N PHE A 594 -17.26 -9.01 -41.66
CA PHE A 594 -18.56 -9.43 -41.14
C PHE A 594 -19.49 -8.23 -40.88
N MET A 595 -18.98 -7.14 -40.32
CA MET A 595 -19.78 -5.97 -39.94
C MET A 595 -20.22 -5.12 -41.13
N ASN A 596 -19.47 -5.10 -42.23
CA ASN A 596 -19.70 -4.17 -43.34
C ASN A 596 -21.10 -4.30 -44.01
N PRO A 597 -21.70 -5.49 -44.21
CA PRO A 597 -23.08 -5.62 -44.68
C PRO A 597 -24.12 -4.96 -43.75
N PHE A 598 -23.94 -5.09 -42.43
CA PHE A 598 -24.83 -4.49 -41.43
C PHE A 598 -24.68 -2.97 -41.38
N ASP A 599 -23.46 -2.45 -41.59
CA ASP A 599 -23.20 -1.03 -41.77
C ASP A 599 -23.88 -0.46 -43.02
N VAL A 600 -23.84 -1.16 -44.15
CA VAL A 600 -24.51 -0.73 -45.39
C VAL A 600 -26.03 -0.64 -45.19
N ILE A 601 -26.61 -1.64 -44.52
CA ILE A 601 -28.04 -1.63 -44.19
C ILE A 601 -28.37 -0.48 -43.23
N LYS A 602 -27.57 -0.30 -42.16
CA LYS A 602 -27.70 0.80 -41.19
C LYS A 602 -27.76 2.15 -41.91
N GLN A 603 -26.75 2.44 -42.72
CA GLN A 603 -26.62 3.70 -43.44
C GLN A 603 -27.82 3.99 -44.35
N ARG A 604 -28.29 3.00 -45.10
CA ARG A 604 -29.46 3.14 -45.99
C ARG A 604 -30.78 3.31 -45.24
N MET A 605 -30.89 2.73 -44.05
CA MET A 605 -32.04 2.97 -43.18
C MET A 605 -32.00 4.38 -42.57
N GLN A 606 -30.82 4.94 -42.29
CA GLN A 606 -30.63 6.26 -41.68
C GLN A 606 -30.82 7.44 -42.65
N VAL A 607 -30.71 7.23 -43.98
CA VAL A 607 -30.98 8.25 -45.00
C VAL A 607 -32.38 8.85 -44.82
N HIS A 608 -32.51 10.17 -45.00
CA HIS A 608 -33.78 10.87 -44.91
C HIS A 608 -34.80 10.33 -45.95
N GLY A 609 -36.05 10.14 -45.53
CA GLY A 609 -37.10 9.60 -46.40
C GLY A 609 -36.94 8.12 -46.78
N SER A 610 -36.08 7.38 -46.07
CA SER A 610 -35.80 5.98 -46.39
C SER A 610 -37.04 5.08 -46.22
N VAL A 611 -37.32 4.30 -47.27
CA VAL A 611 -38.52 3.46 -47.40
C VAL A 611 -38.46 2.14 -46.62
N TYR A 612 -37.29 1.84 -46.03
CA TYR A 612 -37.05 0.53 -45.40
C TYR A 612 -37.45 0.55 -43.93
N THR A 613 -38.42 -0.25 -43.52
CA THR A 613 -38.82 -0.34 -42.10
C THR A 613 -38.13 -1.48 -41.36
N SER A 614 -37.63 -2.49 -42.10
CA SER A 614 -36.93 -3.65 -41.53
C SER A 614 -35.59 -3.94 -42.20
N ILE A 615 -34.70 -4.62 -41.46
CA ILE A 615 -33.39 -5.08 -41.93
C ILE A 615 -33.57 -6.00 -43.15
N THR A 616 -34.49 -6.96 -43.06
CA THR A 616 -34.73 -7.96 -44.11
C THR A 616 -35.25 -7.32 -45.40
N GLN A 617 -36.11 -6.31 -45.30
CA GLN A 617 -36.60 -5.55 -46.45
C GLN A 617 -35.47 -4.78 -47.13
N CYS A 618 -34.62 -4.10 -46.35
CA CYS A 618 -33.45 -3.39 -46.86
C CYS A 618 -32.46 -4.35 -47.52
N ALA A 619 -32.07 -5.42 -46.83
CA ALA A 619 -31.12 -6.42 -47.33
C ALA A 619 -31.62 -7.07 -48.63
N ARG A 620 -32.89 -7.46 -48.69
CA ARG A 620 -33.51 -8.05 -49.89
C ARG A 620 -33.55 -7.07 -51.06
N SER A 621 -33.85 -5.80 -50.80
CA SER A 621 -33.86 -4.75 -51.82
C SER A 621 -32.45 -4.51 -52.40
N VAL A 622 -31.45 -4.34 -51.53
CA VAL A 622 -30.05 -4.12 -51.94
C VAL A 622 -29.54 -5.32 -52.73
N PHE A 623 -29.79 -6.53 -52.26
CA PHE A 623 -29.37 -7.75 -52.96
C PHE A 623 -30.03 -7.89 -54.33
N ARG A 624 -31.34 -7.63 -54.45
CA ARG A 624 -32.09 -7.76 -55.71
C ARG A 624 -31.71 -6.69 -56.74
N ASN A 625 -31.47 -5.46 -56.29
CA ASN A 625 -31.28 -4.31 -57.19
C ASN A 625 -29.81 -4.03 -57.51
N GLU A 626 -28.87 -4.35 -56.61
CA GLU A 626 -27.44 -4.00 -56.77
C GLU A 626 -26.50 -5.20 -56.62
N GLY A 627 -27.01 -6.36 -56.20
CA GLY A 627 -26.23 -7.58 -56.01
C GLY A 627 -25.35 -7.59 -54.76
N LEU A 628 -24.61 -8.69 -54.56
CA LEU A 628 -23.82 -8.93 -53.36
C LEU A 628 -22.66 -7.91 -53.18
N ARG A 629 -22.11 -7.39 -54.28
CA ARG A 629 -21.00 -6.41 -54.25
C ARG A 629 -21.37 -5.11 -53.56
N ALA A 630 -22.65 -4.73 -53.54
CA ALA A 630 -23.11 -3.52 -52.86
C ALA A 630 -22.89 -3.55 -51.35
N PHE A 631 -22.87 -4.74 -50.74
CA PHE A 631 -22.60 -4.91 -49.31
C PHE A 631 -21.13 -4.77 -48.92
N TYR A 632 -20.20 -4.76 -49.88
CA TYR A 632 -18.75 -4.74 -49.64
C TYR A 632 -18.02 -3.63 -50.40
N VAL A 633 -18.73 -2.78 -51.15
CA VAL A 633 -18.09 -1.73 -51.95
C VAL A 633 -17.31 -0.71 -51.11
N SER A 634 -17.74 -0.49 -49.87
CA SER A 634 -17.08 0.40 -48.91
C SER A 634 -15.94 -0.29 -48.14
N TYR A 635 -15.82 -1.61 -48.20
CA TYR A 635 -14.95 -2.37 -47.30
C TYR A 635 -13.47 -1.94 -47.37
N PRO A 636 -12.85 -1.73 -48.55
CA PRO A 636 -11.48 -1.19 -48.62
C PRO A 636 -11.34 0.20 -48.00
N THR A 637 -12.39 1.04 -48.09
CA THR A 637 -12.42 2.36 -47.46
C THR A 637 -12.57 2.25 -45.95
N THR A 638 -13.37 1.30 -45.48
CA THR A 638 -13.51 0.97 -44.06
C THR A 638 -12.15 0.60 -43.46
N LEU A 639 -11.41 -0.32 -44.07
CA LEU A 639 -10.08 -0.70 -43.57
C LEU A 639 -9.07 0.45 -43.58
N ALA A 640 -9.05 1.25 -44.65
CA ALA A 640 -8.19 2.43 -44.77
C ALA A 640 -8.51 3.50 -43.71
N MET A 641 -9.71 3.48 -43.14
CA MET A 641 -10.14 4.37 -42.06
C MET A 641 -9.87 3.78 -40.67
N THR A 642 -10.22 2.51 -40.45
CA THR A 642 -10.14 1.86 -39.13
C THR A 642 -8.69 1.79 -38.64
N VAL A 643 -7.74 1.40 -39.49
CA VAL A 643 -6.33 1.24 -39.08
C VAL A 643 -5.70 2.56 -38.61
N PRO A 644 -5.79 3.69 -39.36
CA PRO A 644 -5.29 4.97 -38.87
C PRO A 644 -6.06 5.53 -37.67
N PHE A 645 -7.37 5.28 -37.59
CA PHE A 645 -8.18 5.72 -36.45
C PHE A 645 -7.65 5.13 -35.15
N THR A 646 -7.48 3.80 -35.13
CA THR A 646 -6.97 3.06 -33.98
C THR A 646 -5.56 3.53 -33.59
N ALA A 647 -4.64 3.65 -34.55
CA ALA A 647 -3.29 4.13 -34.28
C ALA A 647 -3.26 5.54 -33.67
N LEU A 648 -4.00 6.49 -34.27
CA LEU A 648 -4.07 7.87 -33.78
C LEU A 648 -4.73 7.97 -32.40
N GLN A 649 -5.78 7.18 -32.16
CA GLN A 649 -6.45 7.15 -30.86
C GLN A 649 -5.47 6.68 -29.77
N PHE A 650 -4.68 5.63 -30.01
CA PHE A 650 -3.72 5.16 -29.02
C PHE A 650 -2.59 6.17 -28.76
N THR A 651 -1.97 6.70 -29.81
CA THR A 651 -0.90 7.69 -29.66
C THR A 651 -1.39 8.96 -28.95
N ALA A 652 -2.59 9.44 -29.28
CA ALA A 652 -3.17 10.60 -28.61
C ALA A 652 -3.54 10.30 -27.15
N TYR A 653 -4.13 9.13 -26.88
CA TYR A 653 -4.49 8.70 -25.53
C TYR A 653 -3.26 8.62 -24.63
N GLU A 654 -2.20 7.94 -25.05
CA GLU A 654 -0.97 7.81 -24.27
C GLU A 654 -0.34 9.19 -23.98
N SER A 655 -0.29 10.06 -24.99
CA SER A 655 0.27 11.42 -24.85
C SER A 655 -0.54 12.29 -23.89
N ILE A 656 -1.88 12.24 -23.97
CA ILE A 656 -2.78 13.03 -23.12
C ILE A 656 -2.74 12.49 -21.68
N THR A 657 -2.75 11.18 -21.51
CA THR A 657 -2.73 10.54 -20.18
C THR A 657 -1.40 10.80 -19.46
N LYS A 658 -0.26 10.73 -20.17
CA LYS A 658 1.06 11.13 -19.63
C LYS A 658 1.13 12.61 -19.25
N ALA A 659 0.45 13.50 -19.99
CA ALA A 659 0.41 14.92 -19.67
C ALA A 659 -0.50 15.25 -18.47
N MET A 660 -1.52 14.42 -18.23
CA MET A 660 -2.52 14.61 -17.16
C MET A 660 -2.12 13.97 -15.83
N HIS A 661 -1.41 12.84 -15.82
CA HIS A 661 -0.90 12.22 -14.60
C HIS A 661 0.28 13.02 -14.01
N ARG A 662 -0.02 13.83 -12.98
CA ARG A 662 0.98 14.52 -12.13
C ARG A 662 1.10 13.91 -10.72
N ARG A 663 0.37 12.83 -10.44
CA ARG A 663 0.34 12.07 -9.17
C ARG A 663 0.05 10.60 -9.48
N ASP A 664 0.68 9.69 -8.74
CA ASP A 664 0.45 8.25 -8.89
C ASP A 664 -0.86 7.83 -8.19
N GLY A 665 -1.77 7.26 -8.98
CA GLY A 665 -3.09 6.78 -8.56
C GLY A 665 -4.06 6.67 -9.75
N TYR A 666 -4.92 5.64 -9.74
CA TYR A 666 -5.94 5.45 -10.77
C TYR A 666 -7.10 6.46 -10.60
N ASP A 667 -7.33 7.29 -11.62
CA ASP A 667 -8.44 8.26 -11.65
C ASP A 667 -9.37 8.00 -12.86
N PRO A 668 -10.58 7.46 -12.64
CA PRO A 668 -11.56 7.19 -13.69
C PRO A 668 -11.90 8.42 -14.55
N LEU A 669 -11.88 9.62 -13.97
CA LEU A 669 -12.18 10.86 -14.69
C LEU A 669 -11.06 11.23 -15.66
N THR A 670 -9.80 11.03 -15.26
CA THR A 670 -8.63 11.23 -16.14
C THR A 670 -8.66 10.27 -17.32
N HIS A 671 -9.02 9.00 -17.11
CA HIS A 671 -9.15 8.03 -18.19
C HIS A 671 -10.32 8.33 -19.14
N CYS A 672 -11.49 8.71 -18.61
CA CYS A 672 -12.64 9.08 -19.44
C CYS A 672 -12.36 10.34 -20.27
N THR A 673 -11.71 11.35 -19.69
CA THR A 673 -11.38 12.61 -20.37
C THR A 673 -10.27 12.42 -21.40
N ALA A 674 -9.20 11.69 -21.07
CA ALA A 674 -8.14 11.35 -22.01
C ALA A 674 -8.64 10.49 -23.17
N GLY A 675 -9.46 9.47 -22.88
CA GLY A 675 -10.09 8.61 -23.89
C GLY A 675 -11.01 9.39 -24.83
N GLY A 676 -11.86 10.27 -24.28
CA GLY A 676 -12.74 11.11 -25.07
C GLY A 676 -12.02 12.11 -25.97
N LEU A 677 -10.96 12.76 -25.47
CA LEU A 677 -10.13 13.68 -26.26
C LEU A 677 -9.36 12.93 -27.37
N ALA A 678 -8.76 11.79 -27.04
CA ALA A 678 -8.04 10.96 -27.99
C ALA A 678 -8.95 10.43 -29.11
N GLY A 679 -10.12 9.91 -28.75
CA GLY A 679 -11.15 9.48 -29.73
C GLY A 679 -11.62 10.65 -30.60
N GLY A 680 -11.76 11.85 -30.04
CA GLY A 680 -12.11 13.06 -30.78
C GLY A 680 -11.06 13.45 -31.82
N ILE A 681 -9.77 13.37 -31.48
CA ILE A 681 -8.65 13.65 -32.40
C ILE A 681 -8.63 12.62 -33.54
N ALA A 682 -8.72 11.33 -33.21
CA ALA A 682 -8.76 10.26 -34.20
C ALA A 682 -9.97 10.38 -35.14
N ALA A 683 -11.14 10.74 -34.59
CA ALA A 683 -12.37 10.97 -35.34
C ALA A 683 -12.21 12.13 -36.33
N ALA A 684 -11.64 13.26 -35.89
CA ALA A 684 -11.39 14.41 -36.75
C ALA A 684 -10.43 14.06 -37.91
N ALA A 685 -9.31 13.41 -37.60
CA ALA A 685 -8.28 13.05 -38.57
C ALA A 685 -8.78 12.08 -39.65
N THR A 686 -9.66 11.13 -39.27
CA THR A 686 -10.19 10.12 -40.20
C THR A 686 -11.56 10.49 -40.79
N THR A 687 -12.06 11.71 -40.56
CA THR A 687 -13.33 12.19 -41.13
C THR A 687 -13.37 12.13 -42.67
N PRO A 688 -12.30 12.50 -43.41
CA PRO A 688 -12.31 12.40 -44.88
C PRO A 688 -12.67 11.00 -45.42
N LEU A 689 -12.10 9.95 -44.82
CA LEU A 689 -12.33 8.57 -45.24
C LEU A 689 -13.73 8.08 -44.88
N ASP A 690 -14.26 8.54 -43.75
CA ASP A 690 -15.60 8.23 -43.29
C ASP A 690 -16.69 8.90 -44.16
N VAL A 691 -16.47 10.13 -44.63
CA VAL A 691 -17.36 10.75 -45.62
C VAL A 691 -17.38 9.93 -46.92
N ILE A 692 -16.23 9.45 -47.38
CA ILE A 692 -16.14 8.60 -48.57
C ILE A 692 -16.85 7.25 -48.34
N LYS A 693 -16.65 6.64 -47.16
CA LYS A 693 -17.36 5.41 -46.74
C LYS A 693 -18.87 5.62 -46.80
N THR A 694 -19.39 6.69 -46.20
CA THR A 694 -20.83 6.99 -46.16
C THR A 694 -21.42 7.21 -47.57
N LEU A 695 -20.70 7.89 -48.47
CA LEU A 695 -21.12 8.04 -49.87
C LEU A 695 -21.27 6.68 -50.57
N LEU A 696 -20.26 5.81 -50.44
CA LEU A 696 -20.28 4.47 -51.05
C LEU A 696 -21.39 3.59 -50.46
N GLN A 697 -21.64 3.66 -49.15
CA GLN A 697 -22.66 2.86 -48.48
C GLN A 697 -24.10 3.31 -48.81
N THR A 698 -24.30 4.60 -49.09
CA THR A 698 -25.61 5.19 -49.39
C THR A 698 -25.88 5.40 -50.89
N ARG A 699 -24.89 5.16 -51.77
CA ARG A 699 -24.98 5.45 -53.22
C ARG A 699 -26.26 4.95 -53.90
N GLY A 700 -26.73 3.75 -53.53
CA GLY A 700 -27.91 3.12 -54.13
C GLY A 700 -29.24 3.78 -53.75
N SER A 701 -29.24 4.66 -52.75
CA SER A 701 -30.39 5.48 -52.36
C SER A 701 -30.33 6.91 -52.93
N SER A 702 -29.28 7.23 -53.70
CA SER A 702 -29.12 8.55 -54.31
C SER A 702 -29.93 8.67 -55.60
N THR A 703 -30.56 9.84 -55.80
CA THR A 703 -31.21 10.21 -57.06
C THR A 703 -30.19 10.54 -58.15
N ASP A 704 -28.95 10.82 -57.76
CA ASP A 704 -27.86 11.22 -58.64
C ASP A 704 -27.15 10.03 -59.33
N ALA A 705 -27.06 10.07 -60.65
CA ALA A 705 -26.44 9.02 -61.45
C ALA A 705 -24.92 8.90 -61.25
N GLU A 706 -24.21 10.01 -61.00
CA GLU A 706 -22.76 10.00 -60.77
C GLU A 706 -22.44 9.33 -59.43
N ILE A 707 -23.23 9.63 -58.38
CA ILE A 707 -23.08 9.01 -57.06
C ILE A 707 -23.42 7.52 -57.14
N ARG A 708 -24.51 7.13 -57.79
CA ARG A 708 -24.88 5.71 -57.98
C ARG A 708 -23.78 4.91 -58.68
N GLY A 709 -23.06 5.55 -59.62
CA GLY A 709 -21.99 4.94 -60.40
C GLY A 709 -20.67 4.75 -59.64
N ALA A 710 -20.49 5.36 -58.47
CA ALA A 710 -19.20 5.41 -57.76
C ALA A 710 -18.67 4.02 -57.38
N LYS A 711 -17.53 3.59 -57.95
CA LYS A 711 -17.07 2.18 -57.83
C LYS A 711 -16.13 1.90 -56.66
N GLY A 712 -15.58 2.93 -56.01
CA GLY A 712 -14.64 2.76 -54.89
C GLY A 712 -14.10 4.08 -54.34
N LEU A 713 -13.09 3.99 -53.48
CA LEU A 713 -12.53 5.09 -52.69
C LEU A 713 -12.18 6.32 -53.54
N PHE A 714 -11.36 6.17 -54.58
CA PHE A 714 -10.87 7.29 -55.38
C PHE A 714 -11.95 7.95 -56.23
N ASP A 715 -12.92 7.16 -56.71
CA ASP A 715 -14.05 7.66 -57.50
C ASP A 715 -14.96 8.53 -56.63
N ALA A 716 -15.34 8.01 -55.45
CA ALA A 716 -16.11 8.75 -54.46
C ALA A 716 -15.37 10.01 -53.93
N ALA A 717 -14.05 9.91 -53.67
CA ALA A 717 -13.24 11.07 -53.31
C ALA A 717 -13.21 12.13 -54.43
N GLY A 718 -13.10 11.70 -55.69
CA GLY A 718 -13.16 12.57 -56.85
C GLY A 718 -14.50 13.30 -56.98
N ILE A 719 -15.62 12.60 -56.74
CA ILE A 719 -16.97 13.19 -56.74
C ILE A 719 -17.10 14.27 -55.65
N ILE A 720 -16.65 13.98 -54.43
CA ILE A 720 -16.67 14.94 -53.31
C ILE A 720 -15.81 16.16 -53.63
N ALA A 721 -14.57 15.96 -54.11
CA ALA A 721 -13.64 17.03 -54.43
C ALA A 721 -14.17 17.95 -55.54
N ARG A 722 -14.80 17.41 -56.59
CA ARG A 722 -15.37 18.19 -57.70
C ARG A 722 -16.60 19.00 -57.28
N ARG A 723 -17.47 18.44 -56.44
CA ARG A 723 -18.77 19.06 -56.10
C ARG A 723 -18.69 20.02 -54.91
N ASP A 724 -17.96 19.63 -53.86
CA ASP A 724 -17.98 20.33 -52.57
C ASP A 724 -16.60 20.83 -52.12
N GLY A 725 -15.56 20.55 -52.91
CA GLY A 725 -14.17 20.90 -52.60
C GLY A 725 -13.66 20.26 -51.31
N ALA A 726 -12.60 20.84 -50.75
CA ALA A 726 -11.96 20.35 -49.52
C ALA A 726 -12.92 20.31 -48.30
N LYS A 727 -13.92 21.22 -48.27
CA LYS A 727 -14.91 21.29 -47.18
C LYS A 727 -15.86 20.08 -47.17
N GLY A 728 -16.08 19.44 -48.32
CA GLY A 728 -16.91 18.24 -48.44
C GLY A 728 -16.41 17.08 -47.59
N PHE A 729 -15.09 16.90 -47.51
CA PHE A 729 -14.45 15.81 -46.75
C PHE A 729 -14.59 15.92 -45.23
N PHE A 730 -14.97 17.08 -44.70
CA PHE A 730 -15.13 17.31 -43.26
C PHE A 730 -16.60 17.45 -42.83
N ARG A 731 -17.54 17.06 -43.71
CA ARG A 731 -18.97 17.04 -43.36
C ARG A 731 -19.24 16.07 -42.21
N GLY A 732 -20.08 16.50 -41.28
CA GLY A 732 -20.40 15.71 -40.09
C GLY A 732 -19.27 15.60 -39.05
N MET A 733 -18.09 16.22 -39.27
CA MET A 733 -16.95 16.13 -38.33
C MET A 733 -17.35 16.50 -36.89
N LYS A 734 -18.10 17.59 -36.71
CA LYS A 734 -18.55 18.02 -35.38
C LYS A 734 -19.40 16.95 -34.67
N ALA A 735 -20.31 16.31 -35.40
CA ALA A 735 -21.10 15.21 -34.85
C ALA A 735 -20.20 14.05 -34.43
N ARG A 736 -19.24 13.68 -35.28
CA ARG A 736 -18.30 12.58 -35.04
C ARG A 736 -17.31 12.82 -33.88
N VAL A 737 -16.87 14.05 -33.67
CA VAL A 737 -16.00 14.41 -32.53
C VAL A 737 -16.81 14.42 -31.22
N VAL A 738 -18.02 14.99 -31.25
CA VAL A 738 -18.89 15.05 -30.07
C VAL A 738 -19.33 13.67 -29.61
N THR A 739 -19.43 12.67 -30.51
CA THR A 739 -19.74 11.30 -30.10
C THR A 739 -18.64 10.63 -29.31
N ALA A 740 -17.37 11.05 -29.44
CA ALA A 740 -16.24 10.31 -28.90
C ALA A 740 -16.23 10.24 -27.36
N ALA A 741 -16.36 11.38 -26.68
CA ALA A 741 -16.29 11.41 -25.22
C ALA A 741 -17.47 10.69 -24.51
N PRO A 742 -18.74 10.89 -24.92
CA PRO A 742 -19.86 10.14 -24.36
C PRO A 742 -19.79 8.64 -24.69
N SER A 743 -19.38 8.28 -25.91
CA SER A 743 -19.18 6.88 -26.31
C SER A 743 -18.20 6.16 -25.39
N THR A 744 -17.03 6.75 -25.12
CA THR A 744 -16.04 6.19 -24.19
C THR A 744 -16.62 6.00 -22.78
N ALA A 745 -17.34 7.00 -22.25
CA ALA A 745 -17.92 6.93 -20.91
C ALA A 745 -19.03 5.86 -20.80
N ILE A 746 -19.89 5.74 -21.82
CA ILE A 746 -20.99 4.76 -21.86
C ILE A 746 -20.44 3.35 -22.02
N CYS A 747 -19.47 3.15 -22.92
CA CYS A 747 -18.84 1.86 -23.13
C CYS A 747 -18.20 1.36 -21.82
N TRP A 748 -17.45 2.21 -21.11
CA TRP A 748 -16.84 1.85 -19.82
C TRP A 748 -17.90 1.53 -18.76
N SER A 749 -18.90 2.39 -18.59
CA SER A 749 -19.95 2.19 -17.58
C SER A 749 -20.78 0.92 -17.86
N ALA A 750 -21.11 0.67 -19.12
CA ALA A 750 -21.87 -0.52 -19.53
C ALA A 750 -21.03 -1.81 -19.38
N TYR A 751 -19.74 -1.73 -19.68
CA TYR A 751 -18.82 -2.85 -19.50
C TYR A 751 -18.68 -3.23 -18.01
N GLU A 752 -18.50 -2.23 -17.13
CA GLU A 752 -18.42 -2.46 -15.68
C GLU A 752 -19.73 -3.01 -15.10
N VAL A 753 -20.89 -2.57 -15.60
CA VAL A 753 -22.19 -3.15 -15.22
C VAL A 753 -22.34 -4.60 -15.69
N ALA A 754 -21.96 -4.91 -16.93
CA ALA A 754 -22.00 -6.28 -17.44
C ALA A 754 -21.04 -7.19 -16.67
N LYS A 755 -19.86 -6.68 -16.34
CA LYS A 755 -18.87 -7.36 -15.52
C LYS A 755 -19.41 -7.67 -14.13
N ALA A 756 -20.01 -6.69 -13.46
CA ALA A 756 -20.68 -6.91 -12.17
C ALA A 756 -21.82 -7.93 -12.24
N TYR A 757 -22.57 -7.97 -13.35
CA TYR A 757 -23.65 -8.93 -13.56
C TYR A 757 -23.12 -10.37 -13.76
N PHE A 758 -22.12 -10.55 -14.62
CA PHE A 758 -21.53 -11.89 -14.85
C PHE A 758 -20.87 -12.43 -13.60
N ILE A 759 -20.19 -11.57 -12.82
CA ILE A 759 -19.62 -11.95 -11.52
C ILE A 759 -20.68 -12.54 -10.59
N ARG A 760 -21.80 -11.84 -10.41
CA ARG A 760 -22.94 -12.32 -9.60
C ARG A 760 -23.58 -13.60 -10.13
N ALA A 761 -23.62 -13.79 -11.45
CA ALA A 761 -24.27 -14.94 -12.07
C ALA A 761 -23.42 -16.23 -12.03
N GLU A 762 -22.10 -16.10 -11.94
CA GLU A 762 -21.17 -17.23 -11.79
C GLU A 762 -21.00 -17.61 -10.32
N GLU A 763 -21.09 -16.65 -9.39
CA GLU A 763 -21.17 -16.89 -7.94
C GLU A 763 -22.46 -17.62 -7.52
N ALA A 764 -23.54 -17.52 -8.32
CA ALA A 764 -24.82 -18.19 -8.09
C ALA A 764 -24.91 -19.64 -8.64
N LYS A 765 -23.85 -20.15 -9.29
CA LYS A 765 -23.75 -21.52 -9.83
C LYS A 765 -22.79 -22.36 -9.02
#